data_AF-A0A834GTJ5-F1
#
_entry.id   AF-A0A834GTJ5-F1
#
_cell.length_a   1.000
_cell.length_b   1.000
_cell.length_c   1.000
_cell.angle_alpha   90.00
_cell.angle_beta   90.00
_cell.angle_gamma   90.00
#
_symmetry.space_group_name_H-M   'P 1'
#
loop_
_entity.id
_entity.type
_entity.pdbx_description
1 polymer ?
#
loop_
_entity_poly.entity_id
_entity_poly.type
_entity_poly.pdbx_seq_one_letter_code
_entity_poly.pdbx_strand_id
1 'polypeptide(L)'
;MQEIMEIEEDIVIVGGGIAGLTTALGLHRFSLSLSLEQCFLLITKLELTRACRLQVTSSVSGVTSEIDPPDKQGRGYEGRCVRRKELLETLERELPHGTIRYSSKVVSIEDTGYHKLVHLVDGSTLKTKVLIGCDGVNSSVAKWLGLQKPVYSGRSAMRGFVEYPDGHGFQPRFHVYFEGGIRYGYLPCDDKCLYWFCTFNSSLQHDEDMQENPAKMKQFVLSKISQLPQQVAAVVELTELDSISCAPLKLRLPWNLLLANISKGNVCVAGDALHPMTPDIGQGGCSALEDSVVLARCLAEALLKKPRNVIQNEEEEYVRIEKGLEKFAKERRWRSFSLISAAYVVGFIQETDGKVMSRGNKGRCVRRKELLQTLERELPHGTLRYSSKVVSIEDTGYRKLLHLADGSTLKTKVLIGCDGVNSLVAKWLGLPKPVYSGRSAIRGFAEYPDGHSFLPSLHVYYEGGVRYGYVPCGANCFYWFFTYNSSLQYDEGMQENPAKMKQFVLSKISQLPKQAAEVVEMTKLDSISCSPLKLRLPWNLLLGNISKGNVCVTGDALHPMTPDIGQGGCSALEDGVVLARCLAEALLKKPGNEIQNEEEEYARIQKGLEKFAKERRWRSFSLITAAYVVGFIQQRDGKVMRFLKEKFLLRFTASIAWRIADFHCGELNISGIEKEFNTFALVFCHKLGRVQVGSSVSGATSEIESPEKNGRGNEGRCVRRKELLETLVRELPHGTLRYSSKVVSIEDTRYRTLLHLADGSTLKTKVLIGCDGVNSLVAKWLGLSKPVYSGRSAIRGFAEYPDGHGFHPSLHVYFEGGVRYGYVPCGANCFYWFCTYNSSLQYDEGMQENPAKMKQFVLSKISQLPKQAVEVVEMTELDSISCSPLKLRLPWNLLLGNISKGNVCVAGDALHPMTPDIGQGGCSALEDGVVLARCLAEALLKKPRNEIQNEEEEYGRIKKGLEKFAKERRWRSFSLISAAYVVGFIQERDGKSLVLELLEYLRVTGFALILWTNAWRALDAFGTGSRFFVLFQVEGLWNQECDGRQCFYAFYPEWNIEPEREKYLELNQ
;
A
#
# COMPACT_ATOMS: atom_id res chain seq x y z
N MET A 1 23.34 -44.14 16.88
CA MET A 1 23.95 -42.82 17.14
C MET A 1 24.49 -42.27 15.83
N GLN A 2 23.68 -41.46 15.16
CA GLN A 2 24.12 -40.36 14.30
C GLN A 2 23.39 -39.18 14.93
N GLU A 3 24.10 -38.27 15.60
CA GLU A 3 23.50 -37.04 16.13
C GLU A 3 22.95 -36.26 14.94
N ILE A 4 21.63 -36.19 14.82
CA ILE A 4 20.96 -35.30 13.87
C ILE A 4 21.28 -33.89 14.34
N MET A 5 22.14 -33.17 13.62
CA MET A 5 22.38 -31.74 13.87
C MET A 5 21.09 -30.97 13.59
N GLU A 6 20.31 -30.68 14.63
CA GLU A 6 19.23 -29.71 14.58
C GLU A 6 19.83 -28.30 14.57
N ILE A 7 19.59 -27.55 13.50
CA ILE A 7 20.00 -26.14 13.39
C ILE A 7 18.76 -25.29 13.62
N GLU A 8 18.82 -24.38 14.59
CA GLU A 8 17.70 -23.52 14.98
C GLU A 8 17.85 -22.12 14.37
N GLU A 9 16.84 -21.69 13.61
CA GLU A 9 16.79 -20.39 12.93
C GLU A 9 15.49 -19.65 13.26
N ASP A 10 15.52 -18.33 13.43
CA ASP A 10 14.31 -17.57 13.78
C ASP A 10 13.34 -17.46 12.58
N ILE A 11 13.87 -17.25 11.38
CA ILE A 11 13.09 -17.13 10.15
C ILE A 11 13.77 -17.93 9.03
N VAL A 12 13.02 -18.81 8.40
CA VAL A 12 13.47 -19.58 7.22
C VAL A 12 12.63 -19.18 6.02
N ILE A 13 13.30 -18.75 4.96
CA ILE A 13 12.71 -18.42 3.66
C ILE A 13 13.09 -19.53 2.68
N VAL A 14 12.11 -20.21 2.11
CA VAL A 14 12.34 -21.28 1.15
C VAL A 14 12.26 -20.69 -0.27
N GLY A 15 13.38 -20.64 -0.98
CA GLY A 15 13.53 -20.14 -2.35
C GLY A 15 14.27 -18.80 -2.43
N GLY A 16 15.35 -18.74 -3.22
CA GLY A 16 16.20 -17.56 -3.44
C GLY A 16 15.91 -16.80 -4.75
N GLY A 17 14.66 -16.81 -5.22
CA GLY A 17 14.22 -15.95 -6.33
C GLY A 17 14.00 -14.49 -5.88
N ILE A 18 13.50 -13.62 -6.77
CA ILE A 18 13.24 -12.20 -6.48
C ILE A 18 12.50 -12.04 -5.15
N ALA A 19 11.37 -12.75 -4.98
CA ALA A 19 10.56 -12.70 -3.75
C ALA A 19 11.35 -13.08 -2.49
N GLY A 20 12.20 -14.10 -2.58
CA GLY A 20 12.97 -14.61 -1.45
C GLY A 20 14.07 -13.64 -1.03
N LEU A 21 14.88 -13.18 -2.00
CA LEU A 21 15.95 -12.22 -1.74
C LEU A 21 15.40 -10.87 -1.26
N THR A 22 14.31 -10.37 -1.85
CA THR A 22 13.72 -9.10 -1.40
C THR A 22 12.96 -9.23 -0.09
N THR A 23 12.43 -10.41 0.24
CA THR A 23 11.87 -10.67 1.58
C THR A 23 12.98 -10.75 2.61
N ALA A 24 14.09 -11.43 2.33
CA ALA A 24 15.26 -11.46 3.21
C ALA A 24 15.83 -10.06 3.42
N LEU A 25 16.01 -9.30 2.33
CA LEU A 25 16.49 -7.92 2.38
C LEU A 25 15.50 -7.02 3.11
N GLY A 26 14.19 -7.21 2.86
CA GLY A 26 13.12 -6.54 3.57
C GLY A 26 13.18 -6.83 5.06
N LEU A 27 13.30 -8.08 5.49
CA LEU A 27 13.38 -8.44 6.91
C LEU A 27 14.68 -7.94 7.57
N HIS A 28 15.79 -7.95 6.83
CA HIS A 28 17.06 -7.38 7.26
C HIS A 28 17.05 -5.83 7.30
N ARG A 29 16.24 -5.18 6.45
CA ARG A 29 16.17 -3.71 6.35
C ARG A 29 14.96 -3.08 7.03
N PHE A 30 13.91 -3.81 7.35
CA PHE A 30 12.82 -3.35 8.21
C PHE A 30 13.25 -3.28 9.67
N SER A 31 14.30 -4.02 10.01
CA SER A 31 15.12 -3.74 11.17
C SER A 31 16.20 -2.69 10.94
N LEU A 32 16.22 -1.98 9.77
CA LEU A 32 17.13 -0.89 9.35
C LEU A 32 16.51 0.46 8.82
N SER A 33 15.21 0.57 8.43
CA SER A 33 14.61 1.86 8.02
C SER A 33 13.13 2.17 8.36
N LEU A 34 12.88 3.45 8.72
CA LEU A 34 11.58 4.15 8.85
C LEU A 34 10.98 4.60 7.48
N SER A 35 11.72 4.46 6.37
CA SER A 35 11.33 4.93 5.03
C SER A 35 10.21 4.12 4.35
N LEU A 36 9.92 2.92 4.87
CA LEU A 36 8.94 2.01 4.27
C LEU A 36 7.49 2.46 4.50
N GLU A 37 7.19 3.17 5.59
CA GLU A 37 5.83 3.64 5.90
C GLU A 37 5.38 4.79 4.97
N GLN A 38 6.32 5.62 4.50
CA GLN A 38 6.06 6.72 3.55
C GLN A 38 6.00 6.24 2.08
N CYS A 39 6.84 5.29 1.67
CA CYS A 39 6.70 4.59 0.38
C CYS A 39 5.41 3.74 0.32
N PHE A 40 4.96 3.21 1.45
CA PHE A 40 3.75 2.38 1.58
C PHE A 40 2.44 3.13 1.26
N LEU A 41 2.30 4.39 1.67
CA LEU A 41 1.18 5.25 1.30
C LEU A 41 1.12 5.57 -0.21
N LEU A 42 2.26 5.44 -0.90
CA LEU A 42 2.38 5.59 -2.35
C LEU A 42 2.17 4.27 -3.11
N ILE A 43 2.51 3.11 -2.54
CA ILE A 43 2.32 1.79 -3.18
C ILE A 43 0.85 1.34 -3.09
N THR A 44 0.18 1.57 -1.95
CA THR A 44 -1.23 1.16 -1.73
C THR A 44 -2.26 1.99 -2.49
N LYS A 45 -1.90 3.19 -2.98
CA LYS A 45 -2.76 4.09 -3.77
C LYS A 45 -2.61 3.95 -5.30
N LEU A 46 -1.79 3.02 -5.78
CA LEU A 46 -1.54 2.86 -7.20
C LEU A 46 -2.56 1.91 -7.85
N GLU A 47 -3.57 2.49 -8.48
CA GLU A 47 -4.27 1.84 -9.58
C GLU A 47 -3.29 1.59 -10.75
N LEU A 48 -3.52 0.50 -11.50
CA LEU A 48 -2.75 0.02 -12.66
C LEU A 48 -1.87 1.09 -13.32
N THR A 49 -0.56 1.01 -13.08
CA THR A 49 0.40 2.05 -13.43
C THR A 49 0.87 1.93 -14.88
N ARG A 50 1.00 3.07 -15.54
CA ARG A 50 1.22 3.24 -16.98
C ARG A 50 2.71 3.18 -17.36
N ALA A 51 2.99 2.72 -18.58
CA ALA A 51 4.29 2.30 -19.10
C ALA A 51 5.05 3.39 -19.88
N CYS A 52 6.31 3.08 -20.24
CA CYS A 52 6.97 3.56 -21.47
C CYS A 52 5.98 3.61 -22.66
N ARG A 53 6.17 4.56 -23.60
CA ARG A 53 5.29 4.71 -24.78
C ARG A 53 5.10 3.33 -25.44
N LEU A 54 3.90 2.78 -25.30
CA LEU A 54 3.54 1.46 -25.81
C LEU A 54 3.09 1.64 -27.24
N GLN A 55 3.87 1.08 -28.15
CA GLN A 55 3.53 1.07 -29.57
C GLN A 55 2.97 -0.31 -29.91
N VAL A 56 1.67 -0.33 -30.25
CA VAL A 56 0.98 -1.55 -30.68
C VAL A 56 0.81 -1.51 -32.18
N THR A 57 1.39 -2.48 -32.88
CA THR A 57 1.36 -2.53 -34.33
C THR A 57 0.61 -3.77 -34.79
N SER A 58 -0.41 -3.58 -35.63
CA SER A 58 -1.06 -4.68 -36.36
C SER A 58 -0.19 -5.10 -37.53
N SER A 59 0.14 -6.39 -37.64
CA SER A 59 0.97 -6.92 -38.71
C SER A 59 0.25 -7.04 -40.07
N VAL A 60 -1.07 -7.31 -40.10
CA VAL A 60 -1.89 -7.26 -41.34
C VAL A 60 -2.00 -5.85 -41.94
N SER A 61 -2.29 -4.84 -41.09
CA SER A 61 -2.68 -3.52 -41.56
C SER A 61 -1.54 -2.50 -41.54
N GLY A 62 -0.41 -2.83 -40.90
CA GLY A 62 0.66 -1.89 -40.57
C GLY A 62 0.24 -0.75 -39.63
N VAL A 63 -1.04 -0.73 -39.20
CA VAL A 63 -1.58 0.35 -38.38
C VAL A 63 -0.95 0.28 -37.01
N THR A 64 -0.20 1.34 -36.72
CA THR A 64 0.48 1.55 -35.45
C THR A 64 -0.40 2.43 -34.58
N SER A 65 -0.82 1.91 -33.42
CA SER A 65 -1.52 2.67 -32.40
C SER A 65 -0.55 2.96 -31.26
N GLU A 66 -0.23 4.23 -31.08
CA GLU A 66 0.48 4.69 -29.89
C GLU A 66 -0.52 4.91 -28.77
N ILE A 67 -0.25 4.29 -27.62
CA ILE A 67 -1.06 4.48 -26.43
C ILE A 67 -0.29 5.43 -25.53
N ASP A 68 -0.58 6.72 -25.70
CA ASP A 68 -0.09 7.73 -24.77
C ASP A 68 -0.86 7.66 -23.45
N PRO A 69 -0.17 7.67 -22.30
CA PRO A 69 -0.84 7.74 -21.02
C PRO A 69 -1.53 9.11 -20.87
N PRO A 70 -2.84 9.18 -20.54
CA PRO A 70 -3.53 10.47 -20.43
C PRO A 70 -3.08 11.24 -19.19
N ASP A 71 -2.34 12.32 -19.39
CA ASP A 71 -1.90 13.21 -18.33
C ASP A 71 -2.92 14.34 -18.06
N LYS A 72 -3.11 14.67 -16.78
CA LYS A 72 -3.79 15.89 -16.33
C LYS A 72 -2.94 16.69 -15.32
N GLN A 73 -1.73 16.23 -14.94
CA GLN A 73 -0.95 16.77 -13.82
C GLN A 73 0.60 16.71 -13.93
N GLY A 74 1.21 16.31 -15.04
CA GLY A 74 2.65 16.53 -15.28
C GLY A 74 3.63 15.71 -14.43
N ARG A 75 3.21 14.61 -13.78
CA ARG A 75 4.11 13.74 -13.01
C ARG A 75 4.46 12.49 -13.83
N GLY A 76 5.71 12.39 -14.28
CA GLY A 76 6.21 11.25 -15.06
C GLY A 76 6.18 9.93 -14.27
N TYR A 77 5.78 8.85 -14.94
CA TYR A 77 5.79 7.48 -14.40
C TYR A 77 6.69 6.61 -15.28
N GLU A 78 7.53 5.80 -14.65
CA GLU A 78 8.60 5.06 -15.32
C GLU A 78 8.40 3.54 -15.24
N GLY A 79 8.63 2.86 -16.37
CA GLY A 79 8.75 1.40 -16.46
C GLY A 79 10.01 1.03 -17.23
N ARG A 80 10.90 0.23 -16.64
CA ARG A 80 12.18 -0.17 -17.26
C ARG A 80 12.30 -1.68 -17.39
N CYS A 81 12.94 -2.15 -18.46
CA CYS A 81 13.38 -3.54 -18.52
C CYS A 81 14.67 -3.68 -17.72
N VAL A 82 14.81 -4.73 -16.91
CA VAL A 82 16.06 -5.05 -16.23
C VAL A 82 16.41 -6.51 -16.47
N ARG A 83 17.71 -6.81 -16.61
CA ARG A 83 18.19 -8.18 -16.68
C ARG A 83 17.99 -8.85 -15.33
N ARG A 84 17.37 -10.04 -15.34
CA ARG A 84 17.02 -10.76 -14.10
C ARG A 84 18.27 -11.14 -13.30
N LYS A 85 19.35 -11.51 -14.00
CA LYS A 85 20.65 -11.85 -13.42
C LYS A 85 21.19 -10.72 -12.55
N GLU A 86 21.30 -9.53 -13.12
CA GLU A 86 21.84 -8.36 -12.46
C GLU A 86 20.99 -7.91 -11.29
N LEU A 87 19.66 -8.00 -11.42
CA LEU A 87 18.74 -7.74 -10.31
C LEU A 87 19.02 -8.68 -9.13
N LEU A 88 19.11 -9.99 -9.38
CA LEU A 88 19.31 -10.99 -8.32
C LEU A 88 20.70 -10.88 -7.68
N GLU A 89 21.76 -10.75 -8.48
CA GLU A 89 23.13 -10.57 -7.97
C GLU A 89 23.28 -9.28 -7.15
N THR A 90 22.63 -8.19 -7.59
CA THR A 90 22.64 -6.94 -6.82
C THR A 90 21.89 -7.08 -5.51
N LEU A 91 20.77 -7.82 -5.48
CA LEU A 91 20.04 -8.10 -4.24
C LEU A 91 20.85 -9.01 -3.29
N GLU A 92 21.57 -10.00 -3.82
CA GLU A 92 22.44 -10.89 -3.05
C GLU A 92 23.60 -10.14 -2.40
N ARG A 93 24.30 -9.27 -3.15
CA ARG A 93 25.42 -8.46 -2.62
C ARG A 93 25.01 -7.57 -1.45
N GLU A 94 23.73 -7.28 -1.32
CA GLU A 94 23.16 -6.45 -0.25
C GLU A 94 22.76 -7.24 1.00
N LEU A 95 22.85 -8.57 0.97
CA LEU A 95 22.60 -9.45 2.11
C LEU A 95 23.92 -9.80 2.83
N PRO A 96 23.89 -9.99 4.17
CA PRO A 96 25.06 -10.47 4.91
C PRO A 96 25.55 -11.83 4.40
N HIS A 97 26.85 -12.06 4.48
CA HIS A 97 27.45 -13.35 4.14
C HIS A 97 26.86 -14.48 5.01
N GLY A 98 26.50 -15.60 4.38
CA GLY A 98 25.87 -16.75 5.05
C GLY A 98 24.34 -16.68 5.17
N THR A 99 23.70 -15.61 4.69
CA THR A 99 22.22 -15.49 4.63
C THR A 99 21.59 -16.53 3.69
N ILE A 100 22.29 -16.92 2.62
CA ILE A 100 21.78 -17.87 1.61
C ILE A 100 22.51 -19.20 1.79
N ARG A 101 21.75 -20.28 1.95
CA ARG A 101 22.24 -21.66 1.90
C ARG A 101 21.79 -22.30 0.59
N TYR A 102 22.75 -22.55 -0.29
CA TYR A 102 22.54 -23.22 -1.57
C TYR A 102 22.30 -24.72 -1.40
N SER A 103 21.88 -25.40 -2.48
CA SER A 103 21.62 -26.86 -2.53
C SER A 103 20.65 -27.38 -1.45
N SER A 104 19.75 -26.53 -0.97
CA SER A 104 18.88 -26.78 0.18
C SER A 104 17.43 -27.04 -0.24
N LYS A 105 17.18 -28.20 -0.83
CA LYS A 105 15.83 -28.62 -1.22
C LYS A 105 15.00 -29.03 -0.01
N VAL A 106 13.86 -28.38 0.21
CA VAL A 106 12.86 -28.82 1.20
C VAL A 106 12.11 -30.06 0.68
N VAL A 107 12.05 -31.11 1.50
CA VAL A 107 11.37 -32.38 1.20
C VAL A 107 10.04 -32.47 1.94
N SER A 108 10.04 -32.17 3.23
CA SER A 108 8.86 -32.18 4.09
C SER A 108 8.93 -31.07 5.15
N ILE A 109 7.74 -30.69 5.65
CA ILE A 109 7.58 -29.71 6.71
C ILE A 109 6.69 -30.35 7.78
N GLU A 110 7.21 -30.48 9.00
CA GLU A 110 6.48 -31.02 10.14
C GLU A 110 5.99 -29.90 11.06
N ASP A 111 4.75 -30.04 11.55
CA ASP A 111 4.11 -29.08 12.46
C ASP A 111 4.34 -29.51 13.91
N THR A 112 5.22 -28.79 14.61
CA THR A 112 5.52 -29.05 16.03
C THR A 112 4.93 -27.95 16.94
N GLY A 113 3.87 -27.27 16.49
CA GLY A 113 3.24 -26.17 17.23
C GLY A 113 3.98 -24.84 17.03
N TYR A 114 4.73 -24.38 18.04
CA TYR A 114 5.39 -23.07 18.02
C TYR A 114 6.54 -22.98 17.01
N HIS A 115 7.09 -24.13 16.62
CA HIS A 115 8.16 -24.23 15.64
C HIS A 115 7.70 -25.09 14.44
N LYS A 116 8.50 -25.06 13.37
CA LYS A 116 8.35 -25.92 12.20
C LYS A 116 9.68 -26.61 11.94
N LEU A 117 9.64 -27.93 11.72
CA LEU A 117 10.81 -28.68 11.28
C LEU A 117 10.78 -28.79 9.76
N VAL A 118 11.85 -28.35 9.13
CA VAL A 118 12.03 -28.34 7.68
C VAL A 118 13.11 -29.36 7.33
N HIS A 119 12.71 -30.46 6.70
CA HIS A 119 13.63 -31.52 6.32
C HIS A 119 14.19 -31.26 4.94
N LEU A 120 15.51 -31.30 4.82
CA LEU A 120 16.24 -31.06 3.58
C LEU A 120 16.65 -32.38 2.91
N VAL A 121 16.91 -32.31 1.61
CA VAL A 121 17.32 -33.48 0.82
C VAL A 121 18.68 -34.05 1.22
N ASP A 122 19.54 -33.23 1.81
CA ASP A 122 20.85 -33.64 2.35
C ASP A 122 20.75 -34.40 3.68
N GLY A 123 19.53 -34.60 4.20
CA GLY A 123 19.25 -35.26 5.47
C GLY A 123 19.26 -34.33 6.68
N SER A 124 19.64 -33.05 6.52
CA SER A 124 19.61 -32.08 7.62
C SER A 124 18.20 -31.59 7.91
N THR A 125 17.94 -31.23 9.18
CA THR A 125 16.65 -30.72 9.64
C THR A 125 16.82 -29.34 10.27
N LEU A 126 16.02 -28.37 9.82
CA LEU A 126 16.03 -27.00 10.34
C LEU A 126 14.79 -26.77 11.20
N LYS A 127 14.99 -26.23 12.40
CA LYS A 127 13.91 -25.82 13.29
C LYS A 127 13.70 -24.31 13.17
N THR A 128 12.49 -23.88 12.85
CA THR A 128 12.18 -22.45 12.65
C THR A 128 10.94 -21.94 13.36
N LYS A 129 10.98 -20.67 13.80
CA LYS A 129 9.81 -19.94 14.35
C LYS A 129 8.93 -19.32 13.27
N VAL A 130 9.46 -19.05 12.08
CA VAL A 130 8.71 -18.51 10.95
C VAL A 130 9.15 -19.20 9.66
N LEU A 131 8.21 -19.71 8.88
CA LEU A 131 8.49 -20.32 7.58
C LEU A 131 7.80 -19.54 6.45
N ILE A 132 8.58 -19.06 5.48
CA ILE A 132 8.09 -18.27 4.34
C ILE A 132 8.40 -19.02 3.04
N GLY A 133 7.37 -19.36 2.27
CA GLY A 133 7.52 -19.97 0.95
C GLY A 133 7.66 -18.94 -0.16
N CYS A 134 8.85 -18.85 -0.76
CA CYS A 134 9.20 -18.05 -1.93
C CYS A 134 9.74 -18.92 -3.09
N ASP A 135 9.48 -20.22 -3.06
CA ASP A 135 10.02 -21.29 -3.91
C ASP A 135 9.30 -21.43 -5.28
N GLY A 136 8.54 -20.40 -5.63
CA GLY A 136 7.98 -20.20 -6.97
C GLY A 136 6.78 -21.08 -7.32
N VAL A 137 6.53 -21.24 -8.62
CA VAL A 137 5.32 -21.88 -9.17
C VAL A 137 5.09 -23.31 -8.63
N ASN A 138 6.17 -24.05 -8.32
CA ASN A 138 6.10 -25.43 -7.80
C ASN A 138 6.36 -25.50 -6.29
N SER A 139 5.88 -24.51 -5.54
CA SER A 139 6.17 -24.34 -4.12
C SER A 139 5.75 -25.54 -3.25
N SER A 140 6.69 -26.06 -2.47
CA SER A 140 6.49 -27.09 -1.45
C SER A 140 5.77 -26.53 -0.23
N VAL A 141 6.06 -25.27 0.14
CA VAL A 141 5.38 -24.58 1.24
C VAL A 141 3.92 -24.29 0.89
N ALA A 142 3.64 -23.86 -0.35
CA ALA A 142 2.27 -23.67 -0.82
C ALA A 142 1.48 -24.99 -0.83
N LYS A 143 2.13 -26.10 -1.19
CA LYS A 143 1.53 -27.44 -1.11
C LYS A 143 1.18 -27.80 0.33
N TRP A 144 2.08 -27.52 1.29
CA TRP A 144 1.84 -27.76 2.72
C TRP A 144 0.66 -26.93 3.27
N LEU A 145 0.53 -25.67 2.83
CA LEU A 145 -0.61 -24.81 3.16
C LEU A 145 -1.93 -25.23 2.50
N GLY A 146 -1.91 -26.23 1.62
CA GLY A 146 -3.09 -26.71 0.90
C GLY A 146 -3.49 -25.85 -0.30
N LEU A 147 -2.59 -25.00 -0.82
CA LEU A 147 -2.87 -24.26 -2.06
C LEU A 147 -2.93 -25.22 -3.24
N GLN A 148 -3.96 -25.04 -4.08
CA GLN A 148 -4.11 -25.77 -5.32
C GLN A 148 -2.93 -25.50 -6.26
N LYS A 149 -2.50 -26.54 -6.97
CA LYS A 149 -1.39 -26.48 -7.93
C LYS A 149 -1.71 -25.48 -9.05
N PRO A 150 -0.72 -24.72 -9.54
CA PRO A 150 -0.90 -23.89 -10.73
C PRO A 150 -1.26 -24.74 -11.94
N VAL A 151 -2.19 -24.22 -12.75
CA VAL A 151 -2.68 -24.86 -13.96
C VAL A 151 -1.94 -24.31 -15.17
N TYR A 152 -1.72 -25.17 -16.17
CA TYR A 152 -1.21 -24.75 -17.46
C TYR A 152 -2.23 -23.86 -18.16
N SER A 153 -1.79 -22.73 -18.73
CA SER A 153 -2.69 -21.79 -19.38
C SER A 153 -3.07 -22.15 -20.81
N GLY A 154 -2.54 -23.27 -21.35
CA GLY A 154 -2.66 -23.61 -22.78
C GLY A 154 -1.66 -22.88 -23.68
N ARG A 155 -0.69 -22.17 -23.09
CA ARG A 155 0.21 -21.26 -23.80
C ARG A 155 1.64 -21.38 -23.29
N SER A 156 2.58 -21.09 -24.18
CA SER A 156 4.00 -21.10 -23.90
C SER A 156 4.65 -19.80 -24.31
N ALA A 157 5.79 -19.48 -23.69
CA ALA A 157 6.54 -18.28 -23.96
C ALA A 157 7.97 -18.62 -24.33
N MET A 158 8.36 -18.29 -25.55
CA MET A 158 9.75 -18.18 -25.96
C MET A 158 10.26 -16.78 -25.66
N ARG A 159 11.50 -16.68 -25.18
CA ARG A 159 12.12 -15.42 -24.77
C ARG A 159 13.59 -15.46 -25.13
N GLY A 160 14.18 -14.29 -25.30
CA GLY A 160 15.62 -14.16 -25.42
C GLY A 160 16.09 -12.72 -25.29
N PHE A 161 17.40 -12.54 -25.37
CA PHE A 161 17.99 -11.22 -25.53
C PHE A 161 19.07 -11.26 -26.60
N VAL A 162 19.28 -10.12 -27.24
CA VAL A 162 20.33 -9.92 -28.24
C VAL A 162 21.23 -8.79 -27.78
N GLU A 163 22.54 -8.98 -27.94
CA GLU A 163 23.55 -7.96 -27.68
C GLU A 163 24.02 -7.33 -28.99
N TYR A 164 24.14 -6.01 -28.99
CA TYR A 164 24.71 -5.18 -30.03
C TYR A 164 25.96 -4.51 -29.46
N PRO A 165 27.17 -5.03 -29.75
CA PRO A 165 28.42 -4.53 -29.16
C PRO A 165 28.64 -3.02 -29.34
N ASP A 166 28.22 -2.49 -30.49
CA ASP A 166 28.34 -1.09 -30.90
C ASP A 166 27.08 -0.24 -30.61
N GLY A 167 26.12 -0.80 -29.87
CA GLY A 167 24.83 -0.17 -29.56
C GLY A 167 23.73 -0.54 -30.56
N HIS A 168 22.50 -0.66 -30.07
CA HIS A 168 21.39 -1.21 -30.85
C HIS A 168 20.66 -0.17 -31.72
N GLY A 169 20.75 1.12 -31.41
CA GLY A 169 20.10 2.21 -32.15
C GLY A 169 18.55 2.26 -32.11
N PHE A 170 17.87 1.30 -31.47
CA PHE A 170 16.43 1.33 -31.23
C PHE A 170 16.00 2.41 -30.23
N GLN A 171 14.80 2.96 -30.43
CA GLN A 171 14.21 3.88 -29.46
C GLN A 171 13.82 3.16 -28.15
N PRO A 172 13.81 3.87 -27.01
CA PRO A 172 13.41 3.36 -25.69
C PRO A 172 11.89 3.14 -25.58
N ARG A 173 11.34 2.28 -26.44
CA ARG A 173 9.91 1.99 -26.56
C ARG A 173 9.65 0.51 -26.35
N PHE A 174 8.46 0.21 -25.86
CA PHE A 174 7.99 -1.16 -25.78
C PHE A 174 7.17 -1.47 -27.04
N HIS A 175 7.72 -2.34 -27.90
CA HIS A 175 7.08 -2.77 -29.14
C HIS A 175 6.35 -4.10 -28.93
N VAL A 176 5.08 -4.16 -29.34
CA VAL A 176 4.28 -5.38 -29.28
C VAL A 176 3.45 -5.57 -30.56
N TYR A 177 3.54 -6.77 -31.11
CA TYR A 177 2.88 -7.25 -32.32
C TYR A 177 1.95 -8.42 -31.98
N PHE A 178 0.79 -8.48 -32.64
CA PHE A 178 -0.25 -9.48 -32.40
C PHE A 178 -0.83 -9.99 -33.72
N GLU A 179 -0.66 -11.28 -34.03
CA GLU A 179 -1.32 -11.94 -35.16
C GLU A 179 -1.16 -13.47 -35.12
N GLY A 180 -2.14 -14.23 -35.65
CA GLY A 180 -2.01 -15.66 -35.90
C GLY A 180 -1.91 -16.52 -34.63
N GLY A 181 -2.55 -16.06 -33.54
CA GLY A 181 -2.48 -16.70 -32.21
C GLY A 181 -1.13 -16.52 -31.51
N ILE A 182 -0.35 -15.51 -31.91
CA ILE A 182 0.99 -15.22 -31.39
C ILE A 182 1.09 -13.76 -30.98
N ARG A 183 1.79 -13.54 -29.88
CA ARG A 183 2.18 -12.21 -29.40
C ARG A 183 3.69 -12.13 -29.32
N TYR A 184 4.26 -11.29 -30.17
CA TYR A 184 5.69 -11.01 -30.20
C TYR A 184 5.96 -9.60 -29.73
N GLY A 185 7.03 -9.37 -28.96
CA GLY A 185 7.42 -8.03 -28.57
C GLY A 185 8.86 -7.95 -28.13
N TYR A 186 9.42 -6.74 -28.17
CA TYR A 186 10.77 -6.46 -27.70
C TYR A 186 10.84 -5.09 -27.03
N LEU A 187 11.82 -4.95 -26.14
CA LEU A 187 12.15 -3.69 -25.50
C LEU A 187 13.63 -3.64 -25.08
N PRO A 188 14.24 -2.45 -25.04
CA PRO A 188 15.61 -2.30 -24.59
C PRO A 188 15.76 -2.50 -23.08
N CYS A 189 16.84 -3.19 -22.70
CA CYS A 189 17.32 -3.30 -21.33
C CYS A 189 18.34 -2.21 -21.00
N ASP A 190 19.22 -1.93 -21.95
CA ASP A 190 20.27 -0.90 -21.95
C ASP A 190 20.60 -0.55 -23.41
N ASP A 191 21.55 0.35 -23.67
CA ASP A 191 21.92 0.81 -25.03
C ASP A 191 22.45 -0.30 -25.97
N LYS A 192 22.82 -1.47 -25.42
CA LYS A 192 23.41 -2.59 -26.16
C LYS A 192 22.53 -3.83 -26.18
N CYS A 193 21.60 -3.99 -25.24
CA CYS A 193 20.84 -5.22 -25.04
C CYS A 193 19.34 -5.01 -25.27
N LEU A 194 18.74 -5.81 -26.15
CA LEU A 194 17.28 -5.90 -26.30
C LEU A 194 16.75 -7.21 -25.74
N TYR A 195 15.69 -7.14 -24.93
CA TYR A 195 14.91 -8.31 -24.52
C TYR A 195 13.70 -8.48 -25.43
N TRP A 196 13.46 -9.70 -25.91
CA TRP A 196 12.30 -10.05 -26.70
C TRP A 196 11.55 -11.25 -26.13
N PHE A 197 10.26 -11.33 -26.44
CA PHE A 197 9.40 -12.46 -26.10
C PHE A 197 8.42 -12.78 -27.24
N CYS A 198 8.02 -14.04 -27.28
CA CYS A 198 7.03 -14.59 -28.19
C CYS A 198 6.13 -15.54 -27.38
N THR A 199 4.87 -15.18 -27.15
CA THR A 199 3.87 -16.08 -26.55
C THR A 199 2.98 -16.68 -27.63
N PHE A 200 2.69 -17.98 -27.52
CA PHE A 200 1.94 -18.73 -28.51
C PHE A 200 1.14 -19.85 -27.86
N ASN A 201 0.06 -20.28 -28.52
CA ASN A 201 -0.69 -21.47 -28.11
C ASN A 201 0.13 -22.73 -28.38
N SER A 202 0.23 -23.61 -27.38
CA SER A 202 1.02 -24.85 -27.47
C SER A 202 0.40 -25.97 -26.64
N SER A 203 0.61 -27.22 -27.05
CA SER A 203 0.33 -28.39 -26.22
C SER A 203 1.59 -28.74 -25.41
N LEU A 204 1.42 -29.28 -24.20
CA LEU A 204 2.56 -29.63 -23.32
C LEU A 204 3.56 -30.59 -23.99
N GLN A 205 3.07 -31.45 -24.89
CA GLN A 205 3.90 -32.40 -25.64
C GLN A 205 4.71 -31.74 -26.76
N HIS A 206 4.22 -30.64 -27.35
CA HIS A 206 4.96 -29.85 -28.34
C HIS A 206 6.08 -29.00 -27.69
N ASP A 207 5.92 -28.64 -26.41
CA ASP A 207 6.91 -27.86 -25.67
C ASP A 207 8.13 -28.70 -25.23
N GLU A 208 7.92 -29.97 -24.85
CA GLU A 208 9.01 -30.89 -24.49
C GLU A 208 9.94 -31.13 -25.69
N ASP A 209 9.40 -31.34 -26.89
CA ASP A 209 10.17 -31.50 -28.14
C ASP A 209 10.93 -30.21 -28.57
N MET A 210 10.43 -29.04 -28.18
CA MET A 210 11.01 -27.73 -28.52
C MET A 210 12.09 -27.28 -27.53
N GLN A 211 12.02 -27.70 -26.25
CA GLN A 211 13.01 -27.37 -25.23
C GLN A 211 14.39 -28.00 -25.47
N GLU A 212 14.46 -29.10 -26.24
CA GLU A 212 15.70 -29.81 -26.53
C GLU A 212 16.55 -29.18 -27.65
N ASN A 213 16.03 -28.21 -28.41
CA ASN A 213 16.78 -27.63 -29.53
C ASN A 213 16.50 -26.13 -29.72
N PRO A 214 17.37 -25.24 -29.19
CA PRO A 214 17.23 -23.78 -29.35
C PRO A 214 17.23 -23.30 -30.80
N ALA A 215 17.88 -24.01 -31.72
CA ALA A 215 17.84 -23.66 -33.15
C ALA A 215 16.42 -23.85 -33.73
N LYS A 216 15.70 -24.90 -33.30
CA LYS A 216 14.28 -25.07 -33.67
C LYS A 216 13.40 -23.98 -33.05
N MET A 217 13.66 -23.56 -31.81
CA MET A 217 12.94 -22.46 -31.17
C MET A 217 13.12 -21.15 -31.95
N LYS A 218 14.36 -20.83 -32.33
CA LYS A 218 14.71 -19.65 -33.14
C LYS A 218 14.01 -19.69 -34.50
N GLN A 219 14.08 -20.81 -35.20
CA GLN A 219 13.40 -21.00 -36.49
C GLN A 219 11.88 -20.90 -36.36
N PHE A 220 11.29 -21.44 -35.29
CA PHE A 220 9.86 -21.32 -35.01
C PHE A 220 9.47 -19.85 -34.87
N VAL A 221 10.13 -19.08 -34.01
CA VAL A 221 9.81 -17.65 -33.84
C VAL A 221 9.97 -16.90 -35.16
N LEU A 222 11.06 -17.11 -35.89
CA LEU A 222 11.31 -16.49 -37.20
C LEU A 222 10.22 -16.80 -38.23
N SER A 223 9.74 -18.06 -38.29
CA SER A 223 8.65 -18.44 -39.17
C SER A 223 7.35 -17.67 -38.87
N LYS A 224 7.11 -17.39 -37.59
CA LYS A 224 5.91 -16.71 -37.08
C LYS A 224 5.97 -15.19 -37.22
N ILE A 225 7.16 -14.61 -37.25
CA ILE A 225 7.37 -13.17 -37.46
C ILE A 225 7.82 -12.81 -38.88
N SER A 226 7.78 -13.77 -39.81
CA SER A 226 8.25 -13.60 -41.20
C SER A 226 7.58 -12.47 -41.97
N GLN A 227 6.39 -12.04 -41.56
CA GLN A 227 5.64 -10.91 -42.15
C GLN A 227 5.95 -9.56 -41.49
N LEU A 228 6.74 -9.53 -40.41
CA LEU A 228 7.15 -8.30 -39.73
C LEU A 228 8.34 -7.63 -40.45
N PRO A 229 8.57 -6.32 -40.23
CA PRO A 229 9.72 -5.63 -40.81
C PRO A 229 11.05 -6.34 -40.50
N GLN A 230 11.99 -6.32 -41.44
CA GLN A 230 13.28 -7.02 -41.33
C GLN A 230 14.07 -6.65 -40.07
N GLN A 231 13.95 -5.39 -39.60
CA GLN A 231 14.56 -4.93 -38.36
C GLN A 231 14.03 -5.66 -37.11
N VAL A 232 12.79 -6.17 -37.15
CA VAL A 232 12.16 -6.96 -36.07
C VAL A 232 12.63 -8.41 -36.10
N ALA A 233 12.77 -8.98 -37.30
CA ALA A 233 13.33 -10.32 -37.50
C ALA A 233 14.80 -10.37 -37.08
N ALA A 234 15.57 -9.33 -37.38
CA ALA A 234 16.98 -9.19 -37.01
C ALA A 234 17.23 -9.35 -35.50
N VAL A 235 16.31 -8.86 -34.64
CA VAL A 235 16.38 -9.04 -33.18
C VAL A 235 16.46 -10.52 -32.81
N VAL A 236 15.67 -11.37 -33.45
CA VAL A 236 15.65 -12.82 -33.21
C VAL A 236 16.80 -13.51 -33.96
N GLU A 237 17.11 -13.10 -35.19
CA GLU A 237 18.19 -13.68 -36.01
C GLU A 237 19.58 -13.50 -35.39
N LEU A 238 19.84 -12.38 -34.73
CA LEU A 238 21.11 -12.08 -34.07
C LEU A 238 21.19 -12.65 -32.65
N THR A 239 20.08 -13.14 -32.07
CA THR A 239 20.08 -13.75 -30.74
C THR A 239 20.87 -15.05 -30.74
N GLU A 240 21.85 -15.18 -29.84
CA GLU A 240 22.61 -16.42 -29.65
C GLU A 240 21.72 -17.56 -29.13
N LEU A 241 22.05 -18.82 -29.49
CA LEU A 241 21.17 -19.97 -29.22
C LEU A 241 21.01 -20.28 -27.73
N ASP A 242 22.05 -20.05 -26.93
CA ASP A 242 22.03 -20.20 -25.47
C ASP A 242 21.23 -19.08 -24.76
N SER A 243 20.96 -17.99 -25.48
CA SER A 243 20.18 -16.84 -25.04
C SER A 243 18.68 -16.96 -25.39
N ILE A 244 18.20 -18.17 -25.72
CA ILE A 244 16.80 -18.47 -26.00
C ILE A 244 16.27 -19.52 -25.01
N SER A 245 15.09 -19.25 -24.44
CA SER A 245 14.40 -20.18 -23.54
C SER A 245 12.93 -20.29 -23.90
N CYS A 246 12.35 -21.48 -23.74
CA CYS A 246 10.91 -21.73 -23.84
C CYS A 246 10.39 -22.25 -22.50
N ALA A 247 9.28 -21.69 -22.01
CA ALA A 247 8.62 -22.19 -20.81
C ALA A 247 7.08 -22.21 -20.95
N PRO A 248 6.41 -23.29 -20.48
CA PRO A 248 4.97 -23.33 -20.41
C PRO A 248 4.46 -22.32 -19.38
N LEU A 249 3.45 -21.53 -19.76
CA LEU A 249 2.85 -20.54 -18.89
C LEU A 249 1.87 -21.21 -17.93
N LYS A 250 2.12 -21.04 -16.63
CA LYS A 250 1.25 -21.54 -15.56
C LYS A 250 0.66 -20.37 -14.79
N LEU A 251 -0.56 -20.54 -14.32
CA LEU A 251 -1.19 -19.60 -13.40
C LEU A 251 -1.90 -20.34 -12.26
N ARG A 252 -2.01 -19.70 -11.11
CA ARG A 252 -2.98 -20.11 -10.10
C ARG A 252 -4.31 -19.47 -10.43
N LEU A 253 -5.40 -20.23 -10.45
CA LEU A 253 -6.71 -19.68 -10.78
C LEU A 253 -7.13 -18.65 -9.72
N PRO A 254 -7.65 -17.47 -10.09
CA PRO A 254 -7.95 -16.40 -9.13
C PRO A 254 -8.84 -16.85 -7.97
N TRP A 255 -9.86 -17.66 -8.24
CA TRP A 255 -10.78 -18.16 -7.22
C TRP A 255 -10.12 -19.10 -6.21
N ASN A 256 -9.00 -19.76 -6.56
CA ASN A 256 -8.24 -20.56 -5.61
C ASN A 256 -7.67 -19.69 -4.47
N LEU A 257 -7.47 -18.38 -4.68
CA LEU A 257 -7.00 -17.46 -3.63
C LEU A 257 -8.10 -16.96 -2.69
N LEU A 258 -9.37 -17.03 -3.10
CA LEU A 258 -10.49 -16.56 -2.27
C LEU A 258 -10.71 -17.46 -1.04
N LEU A 259 -10.42 -18.76 -1.19
CA LEU A 259 -10.66 -19.78 -0.17
C LEU A 259 -9.36 -20.41 0.37
N ALA A 260 -8.19 -20.09 -0.20
CA ALA A 260 -6.93 -20.66 0.25
C ALA A 260 -6.36 -19.99 1.51
N ASN A 261 -5.66 -20.82 2.29
CA ASN A 261 -4.82 -20.40 3.41
C ASN A 261 -3.50 -19.85 2.87
N ILE A 262 -3.42 -18.53 2.68
CA ILE A 262 -2.17 -17.82 2.30
C ILE A 262 -1.16 -17.86 3.46
N SER A 263 -1.67 -17.93 4.68
CA SER A 263 -0.94 -18.17 5.92
C SER A 263 -1.68 -19.20 6.77
N LYS A 264 -0.95 -19.97 7.57
CA LYS A 264 -1.47 -20.86 8.62
C LYS A 264 -0.46 -20.92 9.75
N GLY A 265 -0.86 -20.51 10.96
CA GLY A 265 0.07 -20.39 12.07
C GLY A 265 1.24 -19.46 11.73
N ASN A 266 2.45 -19.93 11.97
CA ASN A 266 3.71 -19.23 11.66
C ASN A 266 4.27 -19.53 10.25
N VAL A 267 3.42 -19.97 9.31
CA VAL A 267 3.80 -20.28 7.91
C VAL A 267 3.02 -19.40 6.93
N CYS A 268 3.69 -18.85 5.90
CA CYS A 268 3.03 -18.13 4.78
C CYS A 268 3.74 -18.32 3.43
N VAL A 269 3.15 -17.83 2.33
CA VAL A 269 3.74 -17.83 0.98
C VAL A 269 3.71 -16.46 0.33
N ALA A 270 4.72 -16.15 -0.50
CA ALA A 270 4.87 -14.89 -1.23
C ALA A 270 5.45 -15.11 -2.64
N GLY A 271 5.30 -14.11 -3.53
CA GLY A 271 5.75 -14.20 -4.92
C GLY A 271 4.99 -15.26 -5.72
N ASP A 272 5.67 -15.92 -6.66
CA ASP A 272 5.06 -16.97 -7.50
C ASP A 272 4.63 -18.22 -6.70
N ALA A 273 5.05 -18.37 -5.44
CA ALA A 273 4.49 -19.38 -4.54
C ALA A 273 3.04 -19.06 -4.14
N LEU A 274 2.66 -17.76 -4.14
CA LEU A 274 1.33 -17.23 -3.83
C LEU A 274 0.52 -16.85 -5.09
N HIS A 275 1.10 -16.15 -6.05
CA HIS A 275 0.34 -15.58 -7.18
C HIS A 275 1.00 -15.80 -8.55
N PRO A 276 1.33 -17.06 -8.91
CA PRO A 276 1.89 -17.32 -10.23
C PRO A 276 0.86 -16.91 -11.29
N MET A 277 1.30 -16.07 -12.23
CA MET A 277 0.45 -15.46 -13.25
C MET A 277 1.13 -15.46 -14.60
N THR A 278 0.34 -15.38 -15.66
CA THR A 278 0.85 -15.23 -17.02
C THR A 278 1.51 -13.85 -17.20
N PRO A 279 2.54 -13.71 -18.06
CA PRO A 279 3.34 -12.50 -18.16
C PRO A 279 2.62 -11.35 -18.89
N ASP A 280 1.32 -11.46 -19.16
CA ASP A 280 0.63 -10.61 -20.14
C ASP A 280 0.64 -9.11 -19.78
N ILE A 281 0.66 -8.82 -18.48
CA ILE A 281 0.72 -7.47 -17.90
C ILE A 281 2.08 -7.14 -17.28
N GLY A 282 3.05 -8.07 -17.30
CA GLY A 282 4.40 -7.84 -16.77
C GLY A 282 4.49 -7.55 -15.26
N GLN A 283 3.53 -7.99 -14.44
CA GLN A 283 3.43 -7.62 -13.01
C GLN A 283 3.95 -8.66 -12.01
N GLY A 284 4.30 -9.88 -12.43
CA GLY A 284 4.69 -10.95 -11.49
C GLY A 284 5.86 -10.57 -10.56
N GLY A 285 6.99 -10.13 -11.14
CA GLY A 285 8.14 -9.66 -10.36
C GLY A 285 7.86 -8.42 -9.52
N CYS A 286 7.00 -7.51 -9.99
CA CYS A 286 6.61 -6.33 -9.24
C CYS A 286 5.72 -6.66 -8.04
N SER A 287 4.80 -7.62 -8.21
CA SER A 287 3.97 -8.14 -7.12
C SER A 287 4.80 -8.86 -6.05
N ALA A 288 5.85 -9.58 -6.44
CA ALA A 288 6.79 -10.19 -5.51
C ALA A 288 7.56 -9.15 -4.66
N LEU A 289 7.97 -8.03 -5.26
CA LEU A 289 8.57 -6.91 -4.54
C LEU A 289 7.58 -6.24 -3.58
N GLU A 290 6.33 -6.04 -4.01
CA GLU A 290 5.26 -5.55 -3.13
C GLU A 290 5.04 -6.50 -1.94
N ASP A 291 4.97 -7.82 -2.17
CA ASP A 291 4.79 -8.81 -1.10
C ASP A 291 5.90 -8.70 -0.06
N SER A 292 7.14 -8.56 -0.51
CA SER A 292 8.31 -8.49 0.37
C SER A 292 8.23 -7.30 1.31
N VAL A 293 7.77 -6.14 0.81
CA VAL A 293 7.54 -4.93 1.63
C VAL A 293 6.42 -5.16 2.65
N VAL A 294 5.29 -5.70 2.21
CA VAL A 294 4.11 -5.90 3.09
C VAL A 294 4.41 -6.96 4.16
N LEU A 295 5.09 -8.04 3.77
CA LEU A 295 5.43 -9.15 4.64
C LEU A 295 6.42 -8.72 5.73
N ALA A 296 7.48 -8.02 5.35
CA ALA A 296 8.48 -7.57 6.30
C ALA A 296 7.92 -6.52 7.28
N ARG A 297 7.00 -5.64 6.86
CA ARG A 297 6.25 -4.76 7.78
C ARG A 297 5.39 -5.55 8.77
N CYS A 298 4.60 -6.51 8.27
CA CYS A 298 3.71 -7.30 9.11
C CYS A 298 4.46 -8.15 10.14
N LEU A 299 5.58 -8.75 9.75
CA LEU A 299 6.45 -9.52 10.64
C LEU A 299 7.20 -8.62 11.62
N ALA A 300 7.67 -7.45 11.17
CA ALA A 300 8.26 -6.47 12.08
C ALA A 300 7.26 -6.09 13.18
N GLU A 301 6.05 -5.63 12.83
CA GLU A 301 5.01 -5.28 13.83
C GLU A 301 4.77 -6.40 14.87
N ALA A 302 4.80 -7.67 14.43
CA ALA A 302 4.65 -8.84 15.29
C ALA A 302 5.85 -9.09 16.21
N LEU A 303 7.07 -8.93 15.69
CA LEU A 303 8.33 -9.21 16.39
C LEU A 303 8.81 -8.03 17.27
N LEU A 304 8.34 -6.80 17.01
CA LEU A 304 8.76 -5.58 17.71
C LEU A 304 7.91 -5.27 18.95
N LYS A 305 6.62 -5.64 18.96
CA LYS A 305 5.69 -5.39 20.08
C LYS A 305 5.90 -6.39 21.23
N LYS A 306 6.93 -6.18 22.06
CA LYS A 306 7.12 -6.92 23.32
C LYS A 306 6.48 -6.17 24.52
N PRO A 307 5.53 -6.76 25.26
CA PRO A 307 5.11 -6.25 26.57
C PRO A 307 6.18 -6.51 27.64
N ARG A 308 6.30 -5.59 28.60
CA ARG A 308 7.24 -5.71 29.73
C ARG A 308 6.62 -6.58 30.85
N ASN A 309 7.42 -7.50 31.38
CA ASN A 309 7.23 -8.23 32.66
C ASN A 309 6.63 -9.64 32.63
N VAL A 310 6.75 -10.42 31.55
CA VAL A 310 6.39 -11.85 31.59
C VAL A 310 7.60 -12.68 31.16
N ILE A 311 7.87 -13.75 31.92
CA ILE A 311 8.76 -14.85 31.54
C ILE A 311 8.38 -15.26 30.10
N GLN A 312 9.36 -15.45 29.21
CA GLN A 312 9.13 -15.80 27.80
C GLN A 312 8.05 -16.89 27.67
N ASN A 313 6.85 -16.50 27.22
CA ASN A 313 5.85 -17.47 26.80
C ASN A 313 5.95 -17.57 25.27
N GLU A 314 6.52 -18.67 24.76
CA GLU A 314 6.61 -18.97 23.33
C GLU A 314 5.26 -18.86 22.63
N GLU A 315 4.17 -19.15 23.37
CA GLU A 315 2.81 -19.03 22.90
C GLU A 315 2.42 -17.59 22.51
N GLU A 316 2.81 -16.59 23.31
CA GLU A 316 2.48 -15.20 23.00
C GLU A 316 3.24 -14.67 21.78
N GLU A 317 4.48 -15.12 21.59
CA GLU A 317 5.27 -14.79 20.41
C GLU A 317 4.68 -15.44 19.17
N TYR A 318 4.32 -16.72 19.24
CA TYR A 318 3.62 -17.45 18.18
C TYR A 318 2.32 -16.74 17.77
N VAL A 319 1.47 -16.34 18.72
CA VAL A 319 0.20 -15.64 18.44
C VAL A 319 0.43 -14.29 17.77
N ARG A 320 1.51 -13.57 18.11
CA ARG A 320 1.85 -12.31 17.42
C ARG A 320 2.30 -12.56 15.99
N ILE A 321 3.17 -13.54 15.78
CA ILE A 321 3.66 -13.94 14.45
C ILE A 321 2.49 -14.36 13.56
N GLU A 322 1.60 -15.23 14.06
CA GLU A 322 0.40 -15.69 13.35
C GLU A 322 -0.48 -14.50 12.92
N LYS A 323 -0.77 -13.57 13.82
CA LYS A 323 -1.53 -12.34 13.49
C LYS A 323 -0.84 -11.46 12.45
N GLY A 324 0.50 -11.36 12.50
CA GLY A 324 1.28 -10.65 11.50
C GLY A 324 1.12 -11.28 10.12
N LEU A 325 1.27 -12.60 10.02
CA LEU A 325 1.13 -13.33 8.76
C LEU A 325 -0.32 -13.29 8.23
N GLU A 326 -1.33 -13.34 9.10
CA GLU A 326 -2.73 -13.15 8.73
C GLU A 326 -3.00 -11.75 8.15
N LYS A 327 -2.38 -10.70 8.72
CA LYS A 327 -2.47 -9.34 8.20
C LYS A 327 -1.88 -9.25 6.79
N PHE A 328 -0.71 -9.84 6.58
CA PHE A 328 -0.10 -9.98 5.25
C PHE A 328 -1.04 -10.70 4.27
N ALA A 329 -1.58 -11.85 4.67
CA ALA A 329 -2.49 -12.64 3.85
C ALA A 329 -3.75 -11.85 3.44
N LYS A 330 -4.37 -11.11 4.37
CA LYS A 330 -5.57 -10.30 4.11
C LYS A 330 -5.28 -9.18 3.09
N GLU A 331 -4.17 -8.48 3.24
CA GLU A 331 -3.80 -7.38 2.34
C GLU A 331 -3.43 -7.89 0.94
N ARG A 332 -2.68 -8.99 0.84
CA ARG A 332 -2.20 -9.50 -0.45
C ARG A 332 -3.22 -10.33 -1.22
N ARG A 333 -4.25 -10.90 -0.56
CA ARG A 333 -5.28 -11.73 -1.20
C ARG A 333 -5.96 -11.01 -2.37
N TRP A 334 -6.53 -9.83 -2.14
CA TRP A 334 -7.29 -9.10 -3.16
C TRP A 334 -6.40 -8.54 -4.26
N ARG A 335 -5.21 -8.05 -3.90
CA ARG A 335 -4.23 -7.56 -4.87
C ARG A 335 -3.79 -8.67 -5.82
N SER A 336 -3.45 -9.84 -5.28
CA SER A 336 -3.06 -11.03 -6.04
C SER A 336 -4.20 -11.54 -6.92
N PHE A 337 -5.41 -11.61 -6.38
CA PHE A 337 -6.62 -11.99 -7.14
C PHE A 337 -6.81 -11.09 -8.37
N SER A 338 -6.72 -9.78 -8.19
CA SER A 338 -6.90 -8.80 -9.27
C SER A 338 -5.81 -8.91 -10.34
N LEU A 339 -4.55 -9.06 -9.94
CA LEU A 339 -3.42 -9.16 -10.89
C LEU A 339 -3.49 -10.44 -11.74
N ILE A 340 -3.72 -11.59 -11.12
CA ILE A 340 -3.87 -12.86 -11.85
C ILE A 340 -5.07 -12.79 -12.81
N SER A 341 -6.19 -12.23 -12.35
CA SER A 341 -7.40 -12.08 -13.18
C SER A 341 -7.13 -11.19 -14.39
N ALA A 342 -6.47 -10.05 -14.18
CA ALA A 342 -6.10 -9.13 -15.25
C ALA A 342 -5.13 -9.77 -16.25
N ALA A 343 -4.09 -10.45 -15.77
CA ALA A 343 -3.13 -11.17 -16.62
C ALA A 343 -3.82 -12.21 -17.51
N TYR A 344 -4.69 -13.04 -16.92
CA TYR A 344 -5.45 -14.06 -17.64
C TYR A 344 -6.38 -13.47 -18.71
N VAL A 345 -7.07 -12.36 -18.40
CA VAL A 345 -7.99 -11.70 -19.33
C VAL A 345 -7.23 -11.02 -20.46
N VAL A 346 -6.12 -10.35 -20.17
CA VAL A 346 -5.31 -9.67 -21.18
C VAL A 346 -4.69 -10.67 -22.15
N GLY A 347 -4.12 -11.77 -21.66
CA GLY A 347 -3.57 -12.82 -22.53
C GLY A 347 -4.62 -13.42 -23.46
N PHE A 348 -5.83 -13.67 -22.95
CA PHE A 348 -6.95 -14.22 -23.75
C PHE A 348 -7.46 -13.26 -24.84
N ILE A 349 -7.52 -11.95 -24.55
CA ILE A 349 -7.96 -10.92 -25.51
C ILE A 349 -6.93 -10.69 -26.62
N GLN A 350 -5.65 -10.87 -26.31
CA GLN A 350 -4.55 -10.55 -27.21
C GLN A 350 -4.33 -11.58 -28.33
N GLU A 351 -4.86 -12.80 -28.21
CA GLU A 351 -4.58 -13.93 -29.12
C GLU A 351 -5.77 -14.34 -30.02
N THR A 352 -6.96 -13.78 -29.80
CA THR A 352 -8.09 -13.97 -30.73
C THR A 352 -7.93 -13.05 -31.94
N ASP A 353 -7.75 -13.62 -33.14
CA ASP A 353 -7.65 -12.91 -34.43
C ASP A 353 -8.72 -11.81 -34.56
N GLY A 354 -8.31 -10.57 -34.27
CA GLY A 354 -8.84 -9.30 -34.78
C GLY A 354 -10.35 -9.01 -34.80
N LYS A 355 -11.25 -9.86 -34.31
CA LYS A 355 -12.70 -9.68 -34.51
C LYS A 355 -13.54 -9.47 -33.26
N VAL A 356 -13.01 -9.59 -32.05
CA VAL A 356 -13.77 -9.22 -30.84
C VAL A 356 -12.87 -8.61 -29.77
N MET A 357 -13.09 -7.32 -29.53
CA MET A 357 -12.89 -6.60 -28.25
C MET A 357 -11.48 -6.21 -27.79
N SER A 358 -11.26 -4.89 -27.76
CA SER A 358 -10.26 -4.25 -26.90
C SER A 358 -10.62 -4.36 -25.40
N ARG A 359 -9.76 -5.07 -24.64
CA ARG A 359 -9.40 -4.93 -23.20
C ARG A 359 -10.48 -5.11 -22.08
N GLY A 360 -10.18 -6.00 -21.10
CA GLY A 360 -10.06 -5.62 -19.68
C GLY A 360 -11.24 -5.70 -18.67
N ASN A 361 -11.97 -6.82 -18.59
CA ASN A 361 -12.48 -7.58 -17.40
C ASN A 361 -13.68 -8.45 -17.88
N LYS A 362 -13.98 -9.56 -17.20
CA LYS A 362 -15.06 -10.48 -17.62
C LYS A 362 -16.34 -10.23 -16.82
N GLY A 363 -17.34 -9.62 -17.44
CA GLY A 363 -18.70 -9.63 -16.90
C GLY A 363 -19.26 -11.05 -16.88
N ARG A 364 -19.91 -11.46 -15.78
CA ARG A 364 -20.62 -12.75 -15.68
C ARG A 364 -22.12 -12.51 -15.58
N CYS A 365 -22.87 -13.24 -16.40
CA CYS A 365 -24.31 -13.36 -16.23
C CYS A 365 -24.60 -14.46 -15.19
N VAL A 366 -25.51 -14.19 -14.26
CA VAL A 366 -26.03 -15.19 -13.31
C VAL A 366 -27.55 -15.20 -13.36
N ARG A 367 -28.17 -16.36 -13.15
CA ARG A 367 -29.63 -16.43 -13.03
C ARG A 367 -30.06 -15.82 -11.70
N ARG A 368 -30.97 -14.85 -11.78
CA ARG A 368 -31.47 -14.12 -10.59
C ARG A 368 -32.01 -15.07 -9.51
N LYS A 369 -32.75 -16.11 -9.90
CA LYS A 369 -33.36 -17.08 -8.98
C LYS A 369 -32.29 -17.77 -8.12
N GLU A 370 -31.19 -18.21 -8.73
CA GLU A 370 -30.10 -18.89 -8.04
C GLU A 370 -29.34 -17.95 -7.11
N LEU A 371 -29.09 -16.71 -7.55
CA LEU A 371 -28.45 -15.70 -6.72
C LEU A 371 -29.26 -15.43 -5.44
N LEU A 372 -30.57 -15.23 -5.56
CA LEU A 372 -31.43 -14.96 -4.42
C LEU A 372 -31.54 -16.16 -3.45
N GLN A 373 -31.70 -17.37 -3.98
CA GLN A 373 -31.72 -18.60 -3.16
C GLN A 373 -30.40 -18.81 -2.42
N THR A 374 -29.28 -18.40 -3.02
CA THR A 374 -27.97 -18.47 -2.37
C THR A 374 -27.89 -17.47 -1.23
N LEU A 375 -28.26 -16.21 -1.46
CA LEU A 375 -28.26 -15.18 -0.41
C LEU A 375 -29.22 -15.52 0.74
N GLU A 376 -30.36 -16.12 0.45
CA GLU A 376 -31.30 -16.59 1.46
C GLU A 376 -30.69 -17.62 2.39
N ARG A 377 -29.96 -18.62 1.86
CA ARG A 377 -29.37 -19.70 2.66
C ARG A 377 -28.32 -19.21 3.66
N GLU A 378 -27.71 -18.07 3.38
CA GLU A 378 -26.71 -17.44 4.25
C GLU A 378 -27.32 -16.63 5.40
N LEU A 379 -28.64 -16.40 5.38
CA LEU A 379 -29.30 -15.69 6.46
C LEU A 379 -29.64 -16.65 7.62
N PRO A 380 -29.53 -16.19 8.88
CA PRO A 380 -29.92 -16.99 10.03
C PRO A 380 -31.37 -17.48 9.90
N HIS A 381 -31.63 -18.71 10.35
CA HIS A 381 -32.96 -19.29 10.30
C HIS A 381 -33.98 -18.39 11.01
N GLY A 382 -35.11 -18.10 10.36
CA GLY A 382 -36.14 -17.19 10.85
C GLY A 382 -35.95 -15.71 10.48
N THR A 383 -34.87 -15.34 9.78
CA THR A 383 -34.65 -13.96 9.27
C THR A 383 -35.62 -13.59 8.16
N LEU A 384 -35.94 -14.54 7.27
CA LEU A 384 -36.90 -14.33 6.18
C LEU A 384 -38.28 -14.86 6.56
N ARG A 385 -39.30 -14.01 6.41
CA ARG A 385 -40.71 -14.39 6.55
C ARG A 385 -41.43 -14.24 5.21
N TYR A 386 -41.74 -15.37 4.58
CA TYR A 386 -42.49 -15.41 3.33
C TYR A 386 -43.95 -14.99 3.53
N SER A 387 -44.64 -14.67 2.43
CA SER A 387 -46.06 -14.27 2.40
C SER A 387 -46.43 -13.07 3.28
N SER A 388 -45.45 -12.26 3.70
CA SER A 388 -45.63 -11.12 4.60
C SER A 388 -45.73 -9.80 3.83
N LYS A 389 -46.78 -9.65 3.01
CA LYS A 389 -46.97 -8.44 2.20
C LYS A 389 -47.36 -7.26 3.09
N VAL A 390 -46.52 -6.24 3.15
CA VAL A 390 -46.83 -4.96 3.84
C VAL A 390 -47.84 -4.18 3.01
N VAL A 391 -48.94 -3.76 3.63
CA VAL A 391 -50.02 -2.99 2.98
C VAL A 391 -50.09 -1.54 3.43
N SER A 392 -49.67 -1.25 4.67
CA SER A 392 -49.55 0.12 5.16
C SER A 392 -48.45 0.26 6.21
N ILE A 393 -47.97 1.50 6.38
CA ILE A 393 -46.92 1.89 7.32
C ILE A 393 -47.47 3.04 8.16
N GLU A 394 -47.50 2.84 9.46
CA GLU A 394 -47.98 3.82 10.44
C GLU A 394 -46.79 4.37 11.25
N ASP A 395 -46.78 5.70 11.41
CA ASP A 395 -45.74 6.40 12.14
C ASP A 395 -46.11 6.51 13.63
N THR A 396 -45.40 5.77 14.49
CA THR A 396 -45.65 5.71 15.93
C THR A 396 -44.43 6.21 16.71
N GLY A 397 -43.96 7.41 16.35
CA GLY A 397 -42.82 8.07 16.99
C GLY A 397 -41.49 7.41 16.65
N TYR A 398 -40.74 6.95 17.65
CA TYR A 398 -39.41 6.36 17.48
C TYR A 398 -39.42 4.98 16.79
N ARG A 399 -40.59 4.37 16.61
CA ARG A 399 -40.76 3.08 15.92
C ARG A 399 -41.81 3.18 14.82
N LYS A 400 -41.75 2.25 13.87
CA LYS A 400 -42.69 2.16 12.75
C LYS A 400 -43.50 0.88 12.87
N LEU A 401 -44.81 0.98 12.67
CA LEU A 401 -45.73 -0.15 12.70
C LEU A 401 -46.12 -0.51 11.27
N LEU A 402 -45.89 -1.75 10.88
CA LEU A 402 -46.19 -2.29 9.56
C LEU A 402 -47.44 -3.15 9.67
N HIS A 403 -48.43 -2.87 8.83
CA HIS A 403 -49.63 -3.71 8.72
C HIS A 403 -49.45 -4.66 7.54
N LEU A 404 -49.66 -5.95 7.78
CA LEU A 404 -49.53 -7.01 6.78
C LEU A 404 -50.89 -7.39 6.20
N ALA A 405 -50.87 -7.94 4.99
CA ALA A 405 -52.08 -8.35 4.27
C ALA A 405 -52.87 -9.46 4.96
N ASP A 406 -52.24 -10.25 5.83
CA ASP A 406 -52.89 -11.29 6.65
C ASP A 406 -53.57 -10.73 7.92
N GLY A 407 -53.54 -9.41 8.10
CA GLY A 407 -54.10 -8.70 9.26
C GLY A 407 -53.14 -8.60 10.46
N SER A 408 -51.95 -9.22 10.41
CA SER A 408 -50.95 -9.12 11.47
C SER A 408 -50.15 -7.82 11.39
N THR A 409 -49.56 -7.39 12.52
CA THR A 409 -48.77 -6.16 12.60
C THR A 409 -47.34 -6.42 13.10
N LEU A 410 -46.37 -5.65 12.60
CA LEU A 410 -44.96 -5.74 12.97
C LEU A 410 -44.42 -4.37 13.38
N LYS A 411 -43.73 -4.28 14.53
CA LYS A 411 -43.13 -3.03 15.03
C LYS A 411 -41.61 -3.06 14.85
N THR A 412 -41.04 -2.04 14.21
CA THR A 412 -39.59 -1.97 13.94
C THR A 412 -38.94 -0.64 14.35
N LYS A 413 -37.66 -0.70 14.72
CA LYS A 413 -36.79 0.46 14.98
C LYS A 413 -36.15 1.03 13.71
N VAL A 414 -36.01 0.24 12.66
CA VAL A 414 -35.44 0.66 11.36
C VAL A 414 -36.25 0.00 10.26
N LEU A 415 -36.70 0.78 9.27
CA LEU A 415 -37.43 0.27 8.11
C LEU A 415 -36.65 0.55 6.83
N ILE A 416 -36.32 -0.51 6.08
CA ILE A 416 -35.60 -0.42 4.82
C ILE A 416 -36.49 -0.98 3.71
N GLY A 417 -36.81 -0.16 2.71
CA GLY A 417 -37.60 -0.56 1.55
C GLY A 417 -36.73 -1.18 0.45
N CYS A 418 -36.92 -2.48 0.21
CA CYS A 418 -36.27 -3.27 -0.84
C CYS A 418 -37.29 -3.91 -1.81
N ASP A 419 -38.54 -3.47 -1.77
CA ASP A 419 -39.73 -4.09 -2.39
C ASP A 419 -39.93 -3.75 -3.88
N GLY A 420 -38.86 -3.29 -4.54
CA GLY A 420 -38.78 -3.12 -5.99
C GLY A 420 -39.44 -1.86 -6.54
N VAL A 421 -39.70 -1.86 -7.86
CA VAL A 421 -40.11 -0.67 -8.64
C VAL A 421 -41.43 -0.04 -8.14
N ASN A 422 -42.31 -0.84 -7.53
CA ASN A 422 -43.60 -0.38 -6.99
C ASN A 422 -43.59 -0.23 -5.46
N SER A 423 -42.42 0.06 -4.89
CA SER A 423 -42.20 0.09 -3.44
C SER A 423 -43.21 0.95 -2.67
N LEU A 424 -43.86 0.34 -1.68
CA LEU A 424 -44.74 1.03 -0.73
C LEU A 424 -43.92 1.97 0.17
N VAL A 425 -42.72 1.56 0.57
CA VAL A 425 -41.82 2.37 1.40
C VAL A 425 -41.33 3.60 0.63
N ALA A 426 -40.98 3.46 -0.66
CA ALA A 426 -40.62 4.59 -1.50
C ALA A 426 -41.79 5.57 -1.65
N LYS A 427 -43.01 5.05 -1.83
CA LYS A 427 -44.22 5.88 -1.87
C LYS A 427 -44.44 6.62 -0.53
N TRP A 428 -44.24 5.95 0.60
CA TRP A 428 -44.35 6.56 1.93
C TRP A 428 -43.32 7.66 2.16
N LEU A 429 -42.10 7.51 1.65
CA LEU A 429 -41.07 8.55 1.65
C LEU A 429 -41.37 9.74 0.72
N GLY A 430 -42.44 9.65 -0.09
CA GLY A 430 -42.83 10.68 -1.04
C GLY A 430 -42.03 10.65 -2.34
N LEU A 431 -41.33 9.55 -2.65
CA LEU A 431 -40.63 9.40 -3.92
C LEU A 431 -41.66 9.22 -5.05
N PRO A 432 -41.58 10.02 -6.14
CA PRO A 432 -42.48 9.87 -7.27
C PRO A 432 -42.38 8.49 -7.91
N LYS A 433 -43.51 8.02 -8.46
CA LYS A 433 -43.59 6.73 -9.15
C LYS A 433 -42.59 6.70 -10.33
N PRO A 434 -41.91 5.56 -10.57
CA PRO A 434 -41.07 5.40 -11.76
C PRO A 434 -41.86 5.60 -13.06
N VAL A 435 -41.24 6.29 -14.01
CA VAL A 435 -41.84 6.64 -15.30
C VAL A 435 -41.49 5.58 -16.35
N TYR A 436 -42.41 5.36 -17.29
CA TYR A 436 -42.14 4.52 -18.46
C TYR A 436 -41.13 5.21 -19.37
N SER A 437 -40.12 4.46 -19.82
CA SER A 437 -39.02 5.00 -20.64
C SER A 437 -39.37 5.17 -22.13
N GLY A 438 -40.58 4.78 -22.56
CA GLY A 438 -40.95 4.69 -23.98
C GLY A 438 -40.48 3.39 -24.66
N ARG A 439 -39.88 2.47 -23.89
CA ARG A 439 -39.26 1.25 -24.39
C ARG A 439 -39.68 0.03 -23.59
N SER A 440 -39.77 -1.09 -24.27
CA SER A 440 -40.06 -2.39 -23.67
C SER A 440 -38.94 -3.39 -23.94
N ALA A 441 -38.85 -4.40 -23.08
CA ALA A 441 -37.85 -5.45 -23.18
C ALA A 441 -38.51 -6.83 -23.16
N ILE A 442 -38.33 -7.58 -24.24
CA ILE A 442 -38.57 -9.03 -24.27
C ILE A 442 -37.26 -9.72 -23.91
N ARG A 443 -37.32 -10.69 -23.00
CA ARG A 443 -36.16 -11.40 -22.48
C ARG A 443 -36.48 -12.87 -22.41
N GLY A 444 -35.48 -13.70 -22.65
CA GLY A 444 -35.65 -15.14 -22.56
C GLY A 444 -34.40 -15.88 -22.16
N PHE A 445 -34.61 -17.14 -21.79
CA PHE A 445 -33.55 -18.10 -21.56
C PHE A 445 -33.67 -19.26 -22.54
N ALA A 446 -32.64 -19.44 -23.37
CA ALA A 446 -32.54 -20.61 -24.23
C ALA A 446 -31.83 -21.73 -23.46
N GLU A 447 -32.38 -22.94 -23.48
CA GLU A 447 -31.75 -24.11 -22.90
C GLU A 447 -31.21 -25.01 -24.02
N TYR A 448 -29.97 -25.45 -23.85
CA TYR A 448 -29.29 -26.39 -24.72
C TYR A 448 -28.94 -27.62 -23.88
N PRO A 449 -29.82 -28.65 -23.83
CA PRO A 449 -29.66 -29.79 -22.94
C PRO A 449 -28.32 -30.51 -23.13
N ASP A 450 -27.89 -30.61 -24.38
CA ASP A 450 -26.63 -31.26 -24.78
C ASP A 450 -25.45 -30.27 -24.87
N GLY A 451 -25.65 -29.05 -24.34
CA GLY A 451 -24.69 -27.95 -24.43
C GLY A 451 -24.76 -27.21 -25.77
N HIS A 452 -24.02 -26.09 -25.85
CA HIS A 452 -24.05 -25.19 -26.99
C HIS A 452 -22.64 -24.86 -27.48
N SER A 453 -22.46 -24.58 -28.77
CA SER A 453 -21.15 -24.30 -29.39
C SER A 453 -20.79 -22.80 -29.47
N PHE A 454 -21.59 -21.94 -28.87
CA PHE A 454 -21.43 -20.48 -28.90
C PHE A 454 -20.29 -19.98 -28.00
N LEU A 455 -19.65 -18.87 -28.40
CA LEU A 455 -18.58 -18.22 -27.64
C LEU A 455 -19.11 -17.56 -26.35
N PRO A 456 -18.32 -17.52 -25.26
CA PRO A 456 -18.70 -16.93 -23.98
C PRO A 456 -18.54 -15.40 -23.97
N SER A 457 -19.12 -14.75 -24.96
CA SER A 457 -19.12 -13.30 -25.14
C SER A 457 -20.53 -12.75 -25.09
N LEU A 458 -20.66 -11.50 -24.63
CA LEU A 458 -21.88 -10.74 -24.83
C LEU A 458 -21.92 -10.28 -26.29
N HIS A 459 -22.89 -10.77 -27.04
CA HIS A 459 -23.17 -10.30 -28.40
C HIS A 459 -24.31 -9.28 -28.34
N VAL A 460 -24.13 -8.10 -28.93
CA VAL A 460 -25.16 -7.06 -28.99
C VAL A 460 -25.23 -6.48 -30.40
N TYR A 461 -26.44 -6.42 -30.94
CA TYR A 461 -26.79 -5.95 -32.25
C TYR A 461 -27.74 -4.75 -32.14
N TYR A 462 -27.54 -3.77 -33.02
CA TYR A 462 -28.32 -2.54 -33.07
C TYR A 462 -28.76 -2.31 -34.52
N GLU A 463 -30.04 -2.48 -34.80
CA GLU A 463 -30.58 -2.33 -36.16
C GLU A 463 -32.05 -1.93 -36.13
N GLY A 464 -32.49 -1.05 -37.02
CA GLY A 464 -33.91 -0.69 -37.18
C GLY A 464 -34.61 -0.15 -35.92
N GLY A 465 -33.89 0.61 -35.10
CA GLY A 465 -34.41 1.16 -33.83
C GLY A 465 -34.62 0.12 -32.72
N VAL A 466 -34.09 -1.09 -32.87
CA VAL A 466 -34.14 -2.16 -31.87
C VAL A 466 -32.74 -2.57 -31.43
N ARG A 467 -32.64 -3.12 -30.23
CA ARG A 467 -31.40 -3.67 -29.67
C ARG A 467 -31.63 -5.10 -29.22
N TYR A 468 -30.90 -6.02 -29.83
CA TYR A 468 -30.90 -7.43 -29.51
C TYR A 468 -29.54 -7.83 -28.93
N GLY A 469 -29.51 -8.68 -27.92
CA GLY A 469 -28.26 -9.25 -27.46
C GLY A 469 -28.44 -10.53 -26.69
N TYR A 470 -27.40 -11.34 -26.66
CA TYR A 470 -27.38 -12.61 -25.94
C TYR A 470 -26.02 -12.86 -25.30
N VAL A 471 -26.05 -13.56 -24.17
CA VAL A 471 -24.89 -13.88 -23.34
C VAL A 471 -25.13 -15.22 -22.64
N PRO A 472 -24.12 -16.09 -22.55
CA PRO A 472 -24.29 -17.34 -21.82
C PRO A 472 -24.39 -17.06 -20.32
N CYS A 473 -25.31 -17.76 -19.66
CA CYS A 473 -25.53 -17.70 -18.21
C CYS A 473 -25.34 -19.07 -17.54
N GLY A 474 -24.72 -20.01 -18.25
CA GLY A 474 -24.37 -21.36 -17.82
C GLY A 474 -23.93 -22.19 -19.03
N ALA A 475 -23.43 -23.41 -18.81
CA ALA A 475 -22.95 -24.28 -19.90
C ALA A 475 -24.05 -24.68 -20.90
N ASN A 476 -25.29 -24.71 -20.42
CA ASN A 476 -26.46 -25.18 -21.16
C ASN A 476 -27.52 -24.09 -21.28
N CYS A 477 -27.19 -22.82 -21.01
CA CYS A 477 -28.19 -21.77 -20.91
C CYS A 477 -27.70 -20.40 -21.41
N PHE A 478 -28.46 -19.79 -22.30
CA PHE A 478 -28.26 -18.42 -22.78
C PHE A 478 -29.33 -17.49 -22.24
N TYR A 479 -28.93 -16.33 -21.74
CA TYR A 479 -29.83 -15.19 -21.60
C TYR A 479 -29.78 -14.34 -22.85
N TRP A 480 -30.95 -13.96 -23.35
CA TRP A 480 -31.05 -12.97 -24.41
C TRP A 480 -32.06 -11.89 -24.04
N PHE A 481 -31.85 -10.72 -24.62
CA PHE A 481 -32.72 -9.57 -24.46
C PHE A 481 -32.96 -8.90 -25.81
N PHE A 482 -34.17 -8.41 -25.99
CA PHE A 482 -34.61 -7.65 -27.13
C PHE A 482 -35.35 -6.42 -26.62
N THR A 483 -34.82 -5.23 -26.91
CA THR A 483 -35.39 -3.96 -26.50
C THR A 483 -35.81 -3.14 -27.70
N TYR A 484 -37.01 -2.58 -27.66
CA TYR A 484 -37.63 -1.86 -28.77
C TYR A 484 -38.43 -0.67 -28.25
N ASN A 485 -38.59 0.35 -29.10
CA ASN A 485 -39.49 1.47 -28.83
C ASN A 485 -40.93 0.97 -28.98
N SER A 486 -41.76 1.18 -27.95
CA SER A 486 -43.14 0.67 -27.94
C SER A 486 -44.12 1.65 -27.32
N SER A 487 -45.34 1.67 -27.84
CA SER A 487 -46.48 2.34 -27.22
C SER A 487 -47.17 1.39 -26.22
N LEU A 488 -47.55 1.90 -25.04
CA LEU A 488 -48.07 1.10 -23.92
C LEU A 488 -49.28 0.22 -24.29
N GLN A 489 -50.12 0.64 -25.23
CA GLN A 489 -51.29 -0.12 -25.71
C GLN A 489 -50.94 -1.32 -26.61
N TYR A 490 -49.83 -1.28 -27.34
CA TYR A 490 -49.42 -2.38 -28.24
C TYR A 490 -48.81 -3.55 -27.45
N ASP A 491 -48.22 -3.28 -26.29
CA ASP A 491 -47.55 -4.28 -25.47
C ASP A 491 -48.50 -5.10 -24.58
N GLU A 492 -49.67 -4.57 -24.17
CA GLU A 492 -50.62 -5.30 -23.32
C GLU A 492 -51.16 -6.56 -24.03
N GLY A 493 -51.58 -6.45 -25.29
CA GLY A 493 -52.01 -7.61 -26.09
C GLY A 493 -50.87 -8.55 -26.53
N MET A 494 -49.62 -8.10 -26.38
CA MET A 494 -48.42 -8.88 -26.71
C MET A 494 -47.89 -9.66 -25.49
N GLN A 495 -48.06 -9.12 -24.27
CA GLN A 495 -47.59 -9.69 -23.00
C GLN A 495 -48.27 -11.02 -22.62
N GLU A 496 -49.46 -11.28 -23.13
CA GLU A 496 -50.23 -12.49 -22.78
C GLU A 496 -49.87 -13.71 -23.63
N ASN A 497 -49.13 -13.55 -24.73
CA ASN A 497 -48.84 -14.65 -25.64
C ASN A 497 -47.35 -14.73 -25.99
N PRO A 498 -46.57 -15.56 -25.26
CA PRO A 498 -45.15 -15.74 -25.50
C PRO A 498 -44.82 -16.22 -26.93
N ALA A 499 -45.72 -16.93 -27.61
CA ALA A 499 -45.50 -17.35 -28.99
C ALA A 499 -45.51 -16.16 -29.96
N LYS A 500 -46.42 -15.19 -29.75
CA LYS A 500 -46.42 -13.92 -30.51
C LYS A 500 -45.17 -13.09 -30.23
N MET A 501 -44.70 -13.05 -28.98
CA MET A 501 -43.44 -12.37 -28.61
C MET A 501 -42.25 -12.98 -29.35
N LYS A 502 -42.14 -14.32 -29.34
CA LYS A 502 -41.08 -15.07 -30.02
C LYS A 502 -41.07 -14.79 -31.52
N GLN A 503 -42.23 -14.88 -32.19
CA GLN A 503 -42.36 -14.58 -33.61
C GLN A 503 -42.00 -13.13 -33.96
N PHE A 504 -42.40 -12.17 -33.13
CA PHE A 504 -42.06 -10.77 -33.34
C PHE A 504 -40.55 -10.52 -33.26
N VAL A 505 -39.87 -11.06 -32.23
CA VAL A 505 -38.42 -10.94 -32.11
C VAL A 505 -37.74 -11.55 -33.34
N LEU A 506 -38.12 -12.77 -33.73
CA LEU A 506 -37.58 -13.45 -34.93
C LEU A 506 -37.78 -12.63 -36.21
N SER A 507 -38.94 -12.02 -36.40
CA SER A 507 -39.20 -11.17 -37.58
C SER A 507 -38.24 -9.97 -37.65
N LYS A 508 -37.87 -9.40 -36.50
CA LYS A 508 -37.01 -8.21 -36.40
C LYS A 508 -35.52 -8.52 -36.47
N ILE A 509 -35.12 -9.75 -36.15
CA ILE A 509 -33.72 -10.19 -36.23
C ILE A 509 -33.42 -11.06 -37.44
N SER A 510 -34.36 -11.18 -38.39
CA SER A 510 -34.25 -12.03 -39.58
C SER A 510 -33.05 -11.73 -40.47
N GLN A 511 -32.50 -10.50 -40.41
CA GLN A 511 -31.31 -10.08 -41.16
C GLN A 511 -29.99 -10.26 -40.36
N LEU A 512 -30.07 -10.63 -39.08
CA LEU A 512 -28.90 -10.91 -38.24
C LEU A 512 -28.33 -12.32 -38.52
N PRO A 513 -27.10 -12.63 -38.05
CA PRO A 513 -26.51 -13.96 -38.24
C PRO A 513 -27.43 -15.07 -37.74
N LYS A 514 -27.49 -16.22 -38.43
CA LYS A 514 -28.41 -17.34 -38.11
C LYS A 514 -28.38 -17.77 -36.63
N GLN A 515 -27.20 -17.73 -36.03
CA GLN A 515 -26.94 -17.98 -34.61
C GLN A 515 -27.75 -17.07 -33.67
N ALA A 516 -28.02 -15.82 -34.05
CA ALA A 516 -28.84 -14.89 -33.28
C ALA A 516 -30.32 -15.34 -33.24
N ALA A 517 -30.85 -15.84 -34.36
CA ALA A 517 -32.21 -16.36 -34.45
C ALA A 517 -32.37 -17.70 -33.74
N GLU A 518 -31.37 -18.58 -33.85
CA GLU A 518 -31.34 -19.91 -33.21
C GLU A 518 -31.55 -19.84 -31.69
N VAL A 519 -30.89 -18.89 -31.00
CA VAL A 519 -31.06 -18.70 -29.53
C VAL A 519 -32.51 -18.39 -29.17
N VAL A 520 -33.20 -17.59 -29.98
CA VAL A 520 -34.61 -17.26 -29.75
C VAL A 520 -35.50 -18.46 -30.10
N GLU A 521 -35.20 -19.18 -31.18
CA GLU A 521 -35.90 -20.40 -31.62
C GLU A 521 -35.83 -21.54 -30.60
N MET A 522 -34.70 -21.71 -29.91
CA MET A 522 -34.50 -22.73 -28.87
C MET A 522 -35.11 -22.35 -27.52
N THR A 523 -35.55 -21.11 -27.35
CA THR A 523 -36.15 -20.65 -26.10
C THR A 523 -37.56 -21.20 -25.92
N LYS A 524 -37.81 -21.90 -24.80
CA LYS A 524 -39.15 -22.38 -24.42
C LYS A 524 -40.07 -21.19 -24.12
N LEU A 525 -41.35 -21.32 -24.45
CA LEU A 525 -42.32 -20.22 -24.36
C LEU A 525 -42.52 -19.69 -22.94
N ASP A 526 -42.49 -20.56 -21.94
CA ASP A 526 -42.58 -20.21 -20.51
C ASP A 526 -41.37 -19.44 -19.97
N SER A 527 -40.26 -19.48 -20.72
CA SER A 527 -39.01 -18.82 -20.39
C SER A 527 -38.88 -17.43 -21.04
N ILE A 528 -39.90 -16.97 -21.79
CA ILE A 528 -39.97 -15.65 -22.40
C ILE A 528 -40.83 -14.72 -21.55
N SER A 529 -40.30 -13.55 -21.23
CA SER A 529 -41.02 -12.50 -20.52
C SER A 529 -40.89 -11.17 -21.23
N CYS A 530 -41.97 -10.38 -21.24
CA CYS A 530 -41.93 -8.99 -21.68
C CYS A 530 -42.19 -8.07 -20.49
N SER A 531 -41.44 -6.98 -20.41
CA SER A 531 -41.64 -5.97 -19.37
C SER A 531 -41.41 -4.56 -19.91
N PRO A 532 -42.27 -3.59 -19.56
CA PRO A 532 -42.01 -2.20 -19.87
C PRO A 532 -40.83 -1.69 -19.05
N LEU A 533 -39.87 -1.04 -19.71
CA LEU A 533 -38.70 -0.50 -19.02
C LEU A 533 -39.09 0.80 -18.32
N LYS A 534 -38.98 0.80 -16.99
CA LYS A 534 -39.24 1.97 -16.16
C LYS A 534 -37.94 2.50 -15.58
N LEU A 535 -37.89 3.81 -15.38
CA LEU A 535 -36.82 4.45 -14.61
C LEU A 535 -37.41 5.46 -13.63
N ARG A 536 -36.69 5.72 -12.54
CA ARG A 536 -36.94 6.92 -11.74
C ARG A 536 -36.19 8.06 -12.37
N LEU A 537 -36.84 9.20 -12.62
CA LEU A 537 -36.14 10.35 -13.19
C LEU A 537 -34.99 10.76 -12.25
N PRO A 538 -33.78 11.03 -12.76
CA PRO A 538 -32.63 11.36 -11.91
C PRO A 538 -32.90 12.51 -10.93
N TRP A 539 -33.66 13.52 -11.36
CA TRP A 539 -34.05 14.67 -10.54
C TRP A 539 -34.90 14.29 -9.32
N ASN A 540 -35.69 13.22 -9.41
CA ASN A 540 -36.50 12.72 -8.29
C ASN A 540 -35.64 12.19 -7.14
N LEU A 541 -34.37 11.83 -7.41
CA LEU A 541 -33.41 11.44 -6.36
C LEU A 541 -32.68 12.62 -5.74
N LEU A 542 -32.51 13.70 -6.51
CA LEU A 542 -31.86 14.92 -6.01
C LEU A 542 -32.78 15.68 -5.06
N LEU A 543 -34.08 15.73 -5.40
CA LEU A 543 -35.10 16.49 -4.68
C LEU A 543 -35.95 15.63 -3.72
N GLY A 544 -36.01 14.31 -3.92
CA GLY A 544 -36.82 13.40 -3.12
C GLY A 544 -36.12 12.87 -1.87
N ASN A 545 -36.90 12.42 -0.91
CA ASN A 545 -36.40 11.86 0.34
C ASN A 545 -36.00 10.38 0.14
N ILE A 546 -34.68 10.12 0.14
CA ILE A 546 -34.12 8.75 0.12
C ILE A 546 -34.20 8.11 1.52
N SER A 547 -34.19 8.93 2.55
CA SER A 547 -34.43 8.57 3.94
C SER A 547 -35.28 9.62 4.64
N LYS A 548 -36.08 9.21 5.64
CA LYS A 548 -36.85 10.09 6.52
C LYS A 548 -36.94 9.43 7.90
N GLY A 549 -36.39 10.07 8.93
CA GLY A 549 -36.28 9.47 10.26
C GLY A 549 -35.49 8.16 10.21
N ASN A 550 -36.06 7.10 10.78
CA ASN A 550 -35.51 5.74 10.78
C ASN A 550 -35.94 4.88 9.57
N VAL A 551 -36.37 5.50 8.47
CA VAL A 551 -36.81 4.83 7.24
C VAL A 551 -35.94 5.21 6.05
N CYS A 552 -35.53 4.24 5.21
CA CYS A 552 -34.86 4.49 3.92
C CYS A 552 -35.23 3.47 2.84
N VAL A 553 -34.79 3.68 1.60
CA VAL A 553 -34.97 2.74 0.46
C VAL A 553 -33.66 2.39 -0.23
N THR A 554 -33.60 1.22 -0.86
CA THR A 554 -32.43 0.67 -1.56
C THR A 554 -32.85 -0.13 -2.81
N GLY A 555 -31.91 -0.43 -3.71
CA GLY A 555 -32.16 -1.24 -4.91
C GLY A 555 -33.21 -0.61 -5.84
N ASP A 556 -34.04 -1.42 -6.48
CA ASP A 556 -35.07 -0.93 -7.42
C ASP A 556 -36.17 -0.09 -6.75
N ALA A 557 -36.26 -0.09 -5.41
CA ALA A 557 -37.10 0.85 -4.67
C ALA A 557 -36.50 2.26 -4.63
N LEU A 558 -35.17 2.38 -4.75
CA LEU A 558 -34.40 3.63 -4.80
C LEU A 558 -34.05 4.05 -6.24
N HIS A 559 -33.40 3.20 -7.02
CA HIS A 559 -32.80 3.58 -8.31
C HIS A 559 -33.24 2.71 -9.49
N PRO A 560 -34.55 2.49 -9.72
CA PRO A 560 -34.97 1.72 -10.88
C PRO A 560 -34.47 2.42 -12.16
N MET A 561 -33.78 1.66 -12.99
CA MET A 561 -33.08 2.15 -14.18
C MET A 561 -33.26 1.19 -15.36
N THR A 562 -33.02 1.70 -16.56
CA THR A 562 -33.05 0.87 -17.77
C THR A 562 -31.82 -0.06 -17.80
N PRO A 563 -31.90 -1.26 -18.40
CA PRO A 563 -30.84 -2.26 -18.32
C PRO A 563 -29.63 -1.95 -19.21
N ASP A 564 -29.55 -0.74 -19.77
CA ASP A 564 -28.70 -0.45 -20.92
C ASP A 564 -27.20 -0.64 -20.64
N ILE A 565 -26.80 -0.42 -19.39
CA ILE A 565 -25.43 -0.59 -18.88
C ILE A 565 -25.26 -1.77 -17.89
N GLY A 566 -26.31 -2.57 -17.64
CA GLY A 566 -26.24 -3.75 -16.78
C GLY A 566 -25.99 -3.52 -15.28
N GLN A 567 -26.20 -2.31 -14.75
CA GLN A 567 -25.78 -1.93 -13.38
C GLN A 567 -26.83 -2.05 -12.27
N GLY A 568 -28.11 -2.23 -12.58
CA GLY A 568 -29.18 -2.21 -11.55
C GLY A 568 -28.96 -3.20 -10.41
N GLY A 569 -28.67 -4.47 -10.74
CA GLY A 569 -28.39 -5.51 -9.73
C GLY A 569 -27.09 -5.27 -8.96
N CYS A 570 -26.04 -4.76 -9.61
CA CYS A 570 -24.77 -4.45 -8.96
C CYS A 570 -24.93 -3.29 -7.97
N SER A 571 -25.64 -2.23 -8.36
CA SER A 571 -25.93 -1.08 -7.50
C SER A 571 -26.77 -1.46 -6.28
N ALA A 572 -27.68 -2.42 -6.40
CA ALA A 572 -28.43 -2.94 -5.26
C ALA A 572 -27.54 -3.69 -4.24
N LEU A 573 -26.51 -4.41 -4.71
CA LEU A 573 -25.52 -5.04 -3.83
C LEU A 573 -24.62 -3.97 -3.16
N GLU A 574 -24.21 -2.94 -3.91
CA GLU A 574 -23.46 -1.81 -3.35
C GLU A 574 -24.24 -1.10 -2.23
N ASP A 575 -25.54 -0.86 -2.44
CA ASP A 575 -26.39 -0.22 -1.44
C ASP A 575 -26.43 -1.01 -0.14
N GLY A 576 -26.49 -2.35 -0.21
CA GLY A 576 -26.48 -3.22 0.97
C GLY A 576 -25.25 -3.00 1.85
N VAL A 577 -24.07 -2.90 1.25
CA VAL A 577 -22.80 -2.68 1.96
C VAL A 577 -22.71 -1.26 2.54
N VAL A 578 -23.04 -0.24 1.75
CA VAL A 578 -22.98 1.16 2.19
C VAL A 578 -23.99 1.42 3.31
N LEU A 579 -25.18 0.84 3.22
CA LEU A 579 -26.22 0.96 4.24
C LEU A 579 -25.79 0.30 5.55
N ALA A 580 -25.24 -0.92 5.47
CA ALA A 580 -24.71 -1.63 6.64
C ALA A 580 -23.64 -0.80 7.36
N ARG A 581 -22.73 -0.16 6.63
CA ARG A 581 -21.68 0.68 7.23
C ARG A 581 -22.23 1.91 7.92
N CYS A 582 -23.12 2.64 7.26
CA CYS A 582 -23.68 3.85 7.83
C CYS A 582 -24.53 3.58 9.08
N LEU A 583 -25.25 2.44 9.10
CA LEU A 583 -25.98 1.99 10.28
C LEU A 583 -25.04 1.48 11.39
N ALA A 584 -23.97 0.76 11.04
CA ALA A 584 -22.98 0.30 12.02
C ALA A 584 -22.31 1.48 12.73
N GLU A 585 -21.89 2.52 12.01
CA GLU A 585 -21.32 3.73 12.61
C GLU A 585 -22.29 4.46 13.55
N ALA A 586 -23.58 4.45 13.21
CA ALA A 586 -24.63 5.04 14.03
C ALA A 586 -24.87 4.23 15.31
N LEU A 587 -24.85 2.90 15.22
CA LEU A 587 -25.22 2.00 16.31
C LEU A 587 -24.04 1.62 17.22
N LEU A 588 -22.78 1.69 16.75
CA LEU A 588 -21.60 1.21 17.49
C LEU A 588 -20.87 2.28 18.34
N LYS A 589 -21.13 3.59 18.14
CA LYS A 589 -20.63 4.63 19.05
C LYS A 589 -21.38 4.56 20.38
N LYS A 590 -20.79 3.91 21.40
CA LYS A 590 -21.26 4.00 22.79
C LYS A 590 -20.59 5.18 23.50
N PRO A 591 -21.34 6.14 24.07
CA PRO A 591 -20.83 6.97 25.16
C PRO A 591 -20.58 6.10 26.39
N GLY A 592 -19.60 6.45 27.22
CA GLY A 592 -19.37 5.75 28.49
C GLY A 592 -20.56 5.91 29.45
N ASN A 593 -20.98 4.80 30.06
CA ASN A 593 -21.83 4.65 31.26
C ASN A 593 -22.92 5.71 31.54
N GLU A 594 -23.85 5.95 30.61
CA GLU A 594 -25.16 6.53 30.93
C GLU A 594 -26.31 5.69 30.36
N ILE A 595 -27.45 5.68 31.05
CA ILE A 595 -28.67 4.95 30.70
C ILE A 595 -29.13 5.40 29.31
N GLN A 596 -29.20 4.48 28.35
CA GLN A 596 -29.58 4.79 26.96
C GLN A 596 -31.02 5.32 26.87
N ASN A 597 -31.19 6.57 26.43
CA ASN A 597 -32.50 7.13 26.07
C ASN A 597 -32.90 6.69 24.64
N GLU A 598 -34.12 6.18 24.44
CA GLU A 598 -34.62 5.68 23.13
C GLU A 598 -34.60 6.78 22.05
N GLU A 599 -34.71 8.04 22.45
CA GLU A 599 -34.61 9.22 21.59
C GLU A 599 -33.19 9.42 21.00
N GLU A 600 -32.14 9.15 21.78
CA GLU A 600 -30.76 9.29 21.31
C GLU A 600 -30.34 8.17 20.37
N GLU A 601 -30.86 6.96 20.57
CA GLU A 601 -30.71 5.86 19.62
C GLU A 601 -31.40 6.19 18.29
N TYR A 602 -32.62 6.73 18.36
CA TYR A 602 -33.37 7.16 17.17
C TYR A 602 -32.62 8.25 16.39
N ALA A 603 -32.10 9.28 17.06
CA ALA A 603 -31.35 10.36 16.42
C ALA A 603 -30.06 9.86 15.73
N ARG A 604 -29.36 8.89 16.34
CA ARG A 604 -28.18 8.25 15.73
C ARG A 604 -28.53 7.46 14.48
N ILE A 605 -29.58 6.64 14.55
CA ILE A 605 -30.07 5.86 13.41
C ILE A 605 -30.44 6.80 12.26
N GLN A 606 -31.20 7.86 12.54
CA GLN A 606 -31.59 8.85 11.53
C GLN A 606 -30.35 9.44 10.84
N LYS A 607 -29.34 9.85 11.60
CA LYS A 607 -28.09 10.39 11.06
C LYS A 607 -27.31 9.38 10.21
N GLY A 608 -27.32 8.10 10.60
CA GLY A 608 -26.74 7.02 9.80
C GLY A 608 -27.45 6.86 8.45
N LEU A 609 -28.79 6.86 8.45
CA LEU A 609 -29.57 6.77 7.21
C LEU A 609 -29.42 8.02 6.33
N GLU A 610 -29.29 9.20 6.90
CA GLU A 610 -28.97 10.43 6.17
C GLU A 610 -27.58 10.36 5.52
N LYS A 611 -26.59 9.77 6.20
CA LYS A 611 -25.26 9.52 5.63
C LYS A 611 -25.34 8.57 4.44
N PHE A 612 -26.05 7.45 4.58
CA PHE A 612 -26.33 6.52 3.48
C PHE A 612 -27.00 7.24 2.29
N ALA A 613 -28.07 7.98 2.57
CA ALA A 613 -28.82 8.71 1.56
C ALA A 613 -27.93 9.70 0.80
N LYS A 614 -27.03 10.41 1.50
CA LYS A 614 -26.09 11.36 0.88
C LYS A 614 -25.08 10.66 -0.04
N GLU A 615 -24.53 9.53 0.39
CA GLU A 615 -23.57 8.76 -0.40
C GLU A 615 -24.21 8.11 -1.64
N ARG A 616 -25.43 7.57 -1.50
CA ARG A 616 -26.11 6.88 -2.59
C ARG A 616 -26.84 7.80 -3.56
N ARG A 617 -27.17 9.04 -3.16
CA ARG A 617 -27.86 10.03 -4.01
C ARG A 617 -27.13 10.25 -5.34
N TRP A 618 -25.85 10.60 -5.29
CA TRP A 618 -25.06 10.92 -6.49
C TRP A 618 -24.67 9.68 -7.30
N ARG A 619 -24.38 8.57 -6.62
CA ARG A 619 -24.12 7.28 -7.30
C ARG A 619 -25.34 6.83 -8.10
N SER A 620 -26.52 6.83 -7.47
CA SER A 620 -27.79 6.45 -8.10
C SER A 620 -28.18 7.40 -9.24
N PHE A 621 -28.04 8.72 -9.02
CA PHE A 621 -28.25 9.73 -10.06
C PHE A 621 -27.39 9.45 -11.31
N SER A 622 -26.11 9.18 -11.11
CA SER A 622 -25.15 8.95 -12.19
C SER A 622 -25.47 7.67 -12.97
N LEU A 623 -25.80 6.59 -12.26
CA LEU A 623 -26.15 5.30 -12.88
C LEU A 623 -27.43 5.38 -13.72
N ILE A 624 -28.49 5.98 -13.19
CA ILE A 624 -29.76 6.12 -13.92
C ILE A 624 -29.58 7.00 -15.15
N THR A 625 -28.86 8.12 -15.00
CA THR A 625 -28.61 9.06 -16.11
C THR A 625 -27.80 8.37 -17.21
N ALA A 626 -26.72 7.67 -16.84
CA ALA A 626 -25.90 6.91 -17.79
C ALA A 626 -26.72 5.82 -18.50
N ALA A 627 -27.51 5.04 -17.76
CA ALA A 627 -28.39 4.02 -18.33
C ALA A 627 -29.39 4.61 -19.34
N TYR A 628 -30.05 5.71 -18.99
CA TYR A 628 -31.02 6.39 -19.86
C TYR A 628 -30.38 6.94 -21.13
N VAL A 629 -29.28 7.68 -20.99
CA VAL A 629 -28.58 8.31 -22.13
C VAL A 629 -28.01 7.26 -23.08
N VAL A 630 -27.35 6.22 -22.55
CA VAL A 630 -26.81 5.12 -23.35
C VAL A 630 -27.95 4.43 -24.11
N GLY A 631 -29.06 4.11 -23.44
CA GLY A 631 -30.24 3.52 -24.07
C GLY A 631 -30.86 4.39 -25.16
N PHE A 632 -30.99 5.69 -24.90
CA PHE A 632 -31.58 6.66 -25.83
C PHE A 632 -30.76 6.80 -27.12
N ILE A 633 -29.44 6.91 -26.99
CA ILE A 633 -28.53 7.07 -28.13
C ILE A 633 -28.47 5.76 -28.93
N GLN A 634 -28.39 4.62 -28.25
CA GLN A 634 -28.24 3.32 -28.92
C GLN A 634 -29.46 2.91 -29.76
N GLN A 635 -30.67 3.34 -29.40
CA GLN A 635 -31.91 2.85 -30.02
C GLN A 635 -32.59 3.83 -30.98
N ARG A 636 -32.13 5.08 -31.12
CA ARG A 636 -32.66 5.99 -32.15
C ARG A 636 -31.95 5.81 -33.48
N ASP A 637 -32.72 5.85 -34.57
CA ASP A 637 -32.19 5.81 -35.94
C ASP A 637 -32.27 7.18 -36.62
N GLY A 638 -31.17 7.56 -37.28
CA GLY A 638 -30.99 8.84 -37.99
C GLY A 638 -29.52 9.04 -38.39
N LYS A 639 -29.26 9.81 -39.45
CA LYS A 639 -27.89 9.99 -40.01
C LYS A 639 -26.88 10.49 -38.96
N VAL A 640 -27.27 11.46 -38.14
CA VAL A 640 -26.45 12.03 -37.05
C VAL A 640 -26.23 11.00 -35.92
N MET A 641 -27.26 10.21 -35.59
CA MET A 641 -27.16 9.22 -34.52
C MET A 641 -26.31 8.01 -34.94
N ARG A 642 -26.35 7.62 -36.23
CA ARG A 642 -25.51 6.56 -36.80
C ARG A 642 -24.02 6.91 -36.72
N PHE A 643 -23.67 8.16 -37.05
CA PHE A 643 -22.30 8.69 -36.88
C PHE A 643 -21.85 8.68 -35.40
N LEU A 644 -22.70 9.10 -34.47
CA LEU A 644 -22.41 9.07 -33.03
C LEU A 644 -22.24 7.65 -32.49
N LYS A 645 -23.00 6.66 -32.99
CA LYS A 645 -22.86 5.23 -32.66
C LYS A 645 -21.52 4.65 -33.13
N GLU A 646 -21.15 4.90 -34.40
CA GLU A 646 -20.03 4.25 -35.08
C GLU A 646 -18.66 4.85 -34.73
N LYS A 647 -18.53 6.18 -34.64
CA LYS A 647 -17.24 6.83 -34.37
C LYS A 647 -16.99 7.15 -32.89
N PHE A 648 -18.05 7.37 -32.11
CA PHE A 648 -17.92 7.93 -30.77
C PHE A 648 -18.34 6.93 -29.68
N LEU A 649 -19.49 6.26 -29.79
CA LEU A 649 -20.04 5.46 -28.69
C LEU A 649 -19.37 4.10 -28.43
N LEU A 650 -18.90 3.35 -29.43
CA LEU A 650 -18.34 2.00 -29.20
C LEU A 650 -17.09 2.00 -28.31
N ARG A 651 -16.22 3.02 -28.46
CA ARG A 651 -15.05 3.21 -27.58
C ARG A 651 -15.40 3.91 -26.25
N PHE A 652 -16.38 4.82 -26.29
CA PHE A 652 -16.77 5.66 -25.15
C PHE A 652 -17.67 4.95 -24.14
N THR A 653 -18.58 4.06 -24.58
CA THR A 653 -19.49 3.30 -23.71
C THR A 653 -18.79 2.19 -22.93
N ALA A 654 -17.82 1.49 -23.52
CA ALA A 654 -16.98 0.54 -22.79
C ALA A 654 -16.21 1.28 -21.68
N SER A 655 -15.50 2.36 -22.01
CA SER A 655 -14.72 3.13 -21.02
C SER A 655 -15.57 3.74 -19.89
N ILE A 656 -16.80 4.17 -20.17
CA ILE A 656 -17.72 4.68 -19.14
C ILE A 656 -18.30 3.53 -18.31
N ALA A 657 -18.73 2.42 -18.93
CA ALA A 657 -19.20 1.25 -18.19
C ALA A 657 -18.11 0.66 -17.28
N TRP A 658 -16.84 0.70 -17.71
CA TRP A 658 -15.67 0.30 -16.92
C TRP A 658 -15.46 1.20 -15.70
N ARG A 659 -15.41 2.53 -15.88
CA ARG A 659 -15.28 3.48 -14.77
C ARG A 659 -16.49 3.49 -13.83
N ILE A 660 -17.67 3.18 -14.36
CA ILE A 660 -18.88 3.09 -13.56
C ILE A 660 -18.88 1.82 -12.69
N ALA A 661 -18.25 0.72 -13.10
CA ALA A 661 -18.19 -0.51 -12.32
C ALA A 661 -17.24 -0.44 -11.11
N ASP A 662 -16.21 0.43 -11.15
CA ASP A 662 -15.26 0.65 -10.05
C ASP A 662 -15.85 1.60 -8.98
N PHE A 663 -16.82 1.12 -8.21
CA PHE A 663 -17.33 1.84 -7.04
C PHE A 663 -16.83 1.20 -5.75
N HIS A 664 -16.00 1.94 -5.01
CA HIS A 664 -15.53 1.51 -3.69
C HIS A 664 -16.61 1.80 -2.64
N CYS A 665 -17.29 0.75 -2.15
CA CYS A 665 -18.30 0.87 -1.09
C CYS A 665 -17.73 1.39 0.25
N GLY A 666 -16.41 1.55 0.36
CA GLY A 666 -15.67 1.92 1.58
C GLY A 666 -15.58 0.77 2.57
N GLU A 667 -14.62 0.85 3.48
CA GLU A 667 -14.44 -0.19 4.49
C GLU A 667 -15.52 -0.06 5.57
N LEU A 668 -16.08 -1.20 5.97
CA LEU A 668 -16.85 -1.34 7.21
C LEU A 668 -15.87 -1.22 8.40
N ASN A 669 -15.35 -0.02 8.65
CA ASN A 669 -14.40 0.25 9.73
C ASN A 669 -15.12 0.43 11.06
N ILE A 670 -14.83 -0.46 12.00
CA ILE A 670 -15.36 -0.44 13.37
C ILE A 670 -14.45 0.41 14.31
N SER A 671 -13.55 1.26 13.79
CA SER A 671 -12.58 2.03 14.62
C SER A 671 -12.04 3.31 13.92
N GLY A 672 -11.99 4.48 14.59
CA GLY A 672 -11.62 5.78 13.96
C GLY A 672 -10.54 6.65 14.65
N ILE A 673 -10.26 7.83 14.01
CA ILE A 673 -9.64 9.12 14.47
C ILE A 673 -8.11 9.36 14.23
N GLU A 674 -7.70 10.39 13.42
CA GLU A 674 -7.04 11.69 13.80
C GLU A 674 -6.24 12.46 12.68
N LYS A 675 -5.86 13.77 12.89
CA LYS A 675 -5.63 14.90 11.93
C LYS A 675 -4.37 15.81 12.24
N GLU A 676 -3.82 16.54 11.22
CA GLU A 676 -2.99 17.82 11.06
C GLU A 676 -2.11 18.53 12.17
N PHE A 677 -0.94 19.14 11.81
CA PHE A 677 -0.51 20.60 11.87
C PHE A 677 1.04 20.96 11.81
N ASN A 678 1.39 22.22 11.40
CA ASN A 678 2.70 22.90 11.05
C ASN A 678 3.42 23.70 12.19
N THR A 679 4.74 24.05 12.09
CA THR A 679 5.41 25.24 12.75
C THR A 679 6.79 25.70 12.12
N PHE A 680 7.13 27.01 12.27
CA PHE A 680 8.27 27.86 11.75
C PHE A 680 9.64 27.81 12.52
N ALA A 681 10.76 28.29 11.91
CA ALA A 681 12.07 28.58 12.56
C ALA A 681 12.86 29.83 12.00
N LEU A 682 13.80 30.36 12.81
CA LEU A 682 14.65 31.58 12.67
C LEU A 682 16.17 31.23 12.62
N VAL A 683 17.02 32.08 12.02
CA VAL A 683 18.41 31.81 11.50
C VAL A 683 19.53 32.53 12.30
N PHE A 684 20.75 31.95 12.38
CA PHE A 684 22.07 32.65 12.44
C PHE A 684 23.29 31.71 12.17
N CYS A 685 24.04 31.88 11.06
CA CYS A 685 25.22 31.23 10.33
C CYS A 685 26.34 30.41 11.08
N HIS A 686 27.01 29.31 10.63
CA HIS A 686 27.50 28.73 9.32
C HIS A 686 27.03 27.29 8.92
N LYS A 687 26.91 27.05 7.59
CA LYS A 687 26.34 25.89 6.84
C LYS A 687 26.92 24.50 7.18
N LEU A 688 26.09 23.55 7.63
CA LEU A 688 26.23 22.11 7.35
C LEU A 688 25.06 21.70 6.45
N GLY A 689 25.35 21.37 5.20
CA GLY A 689 24.33 21.04 4.19
C GLY A 689 24.26 19.56 3.80
N ARG A 690 25.20 18.73 4.26
CA ARG A 690 25.47 17.39 3.70
C ARG A 690 25.61 16.32 4.78
N VAL A 691 24.90 15.21 4.61
CA VAL A 691 25.06 13.98 5.40
C VAL A 691 25.52 12.87 4.45
N GLN A 692 26.69 12.29 4.71
CA GLN A 692 27.20 11.16 3.94
C GLN A 692 27.02 9.86 4.73
N VAL A 693 26.38 8.87 4.10
CA VAL A 693 26.15 7.54 4.68
C VAL A 693 26.91 6.51 3.84
N GLY A 694 27.82 5.77 4.46
CA GLY A 694 28.71 4.82 3.77
C GLY A 694 28.63 3.39 4.29
N SER A 695 28.87 2.43 3.40
CA SER A 695 29.11 1.01 3.73
C SER A 695 30.43 0.53 3.13
N SER A 696 31.32 -0.01 3.96
CA SER A 696 32.64 -0.55 3.56
C SER A 696 32.52 -1.74 2.59
N VAL A 697 31.48 -2.57 2.74
CA VAL A 697 31.25 -3.79 1.94
C VAL A 697 31.01 -3.47 0.46
N SER A 698 30.49 -2.27 0.15
CA SER A 698 30.16 -1.85 -1.21
C SER A 698 31.03 -0.71 -1.75
N GLY A 699 31.81 -0.04 -0.90
CA GLY A 699 32.51 1.21 -1.23
C GLY A 699 31.58 2.39 -1.55
N ALA A 700 30.25 2.22 -1.45
CA ALA A 700 29.28 3.24 -1.83
C ALA A 700 29.00 4.22 -0.69
N THR A 701 29.23 5.51 -0.95
CA THR A 701 28.82 6.63 -0.10
C THR A 701 27.61 7.32 -0.72
N SER A 702 26.49 7.40 0.00
CA SER A 702 25.31 8.16 -0.40
C SER A 702 25.30 9.51 0.32
N GLU A 703 25.21 10.59 -0.44
CA GLU A 703 25.12 11.95 0.09
C GLU A 703 23.66 12.40 0.14
N ILE A 704 23.23 12.90 1.29
CA ILE A 704 21.88 13.39 1.56
C ILE A 704 22.01 14.88 1.89
N GLU A 705 21.48 15.73 1.01
CA GLU A 705 21.37 17.17 1.25
C GLU A 705 20.01 17.52 1.88
N SER A 706 19.99 18.46 2.84
CA SER A 706 18.75 18.89 3.49
C SER A 706 17.91 19.78 2.55
N PRO A 707 16.60 19.52 2.36
CA PRO A 707 15.77 20.34 1.47
C PRO A 707 15.56 21.74 2.04
N GLU A 708 15.95 22.77 1.29
CA GLU A 708 15.65 24.17 1.60
C GLU A 708 14.17 24.47 1.29
N LYS A 709 13.40 24.93 2.29
CA LYS A 709 12.04 25.45 2.08
C LYS A 709 12.06 26.96 2.36
N ASN A 710 11.59 27.76 1.40
CA ASN A 710 11.34 29.21 1.53
C ASN A 710 12.58 30.10 1.79
N GLY A 711 13.76 29.76 1.24
CA GLY A 711 14.97 30.58 1.42
C GLY A 711 15.51 30.63 2.85
N ARG A 712 15.04 29.74 3.73
CA ARG A 712 15.67 29.43 5.03
C ARG A 712 16.02 27.95 5.01
N GLY A 713 17.29 27.63 4.74
CA GLY A 713 17.76 26.25 4.80
C GLY A 713 17.55 25.63 6.18
N ASN A 714 17.23 24.32 6.21
CA ASN A 714 17.22 23.55 7.45
C ASN A 714 18.67 23.25 7.82
N GLU A 715 19.24 24.04 8.72
CA GLU A 715 20.65 23.97 9.08
C GLU A 715 20.84 23.15 10.37
N GLY A 716 21.63 22.07 10.29
CA GLY A 716 22.08 21.33 11.47
C GLY A 716 23.42 21.85 11.95
N ARG A 717 23.69 21.94 13.26
CA ARG A 717 25.03 22.30 13.75
C ARG A 717 25.45 21.48 14.95
N CYS A 718 26.71 21.06 14.93
CA CYS A 718 27.35 20.48 16.09
C CYS A 718 27.99 21.60 16.92
N VAL A 719 27.66 21.66 18.20
CA VAL A 719 28.24 22.62 19.16
C VAL A 719 28.72 21.87 20.40
N ARG A 720 29.82 22.32 21.01
CA ARG A 720 30.26 21.75 22.28
C ARG A 720 29.25 22.10 23.36
N ARG A 721 28.73 21.09 24.05
CA ARG A 721 27.72 21.27 25.10
C ARG A 721 28.17 22.25 26.19
N LYS A 722 29.44 22.18 26.59
CA LYS A 722 30.03 23.07 27.61
C LYS A 722 29.96 24.53 27.18
N GLU A 723 30.40 24.85 25.97
CA GLU A 723 30.39 26.22 25.43
C GLU A 723 28.97 26.76 25.27
N LEU A 724 28.02 25.93 24.81
CA LEU A 724 26.62 26.31 24.71
C LEU A 724 26.05 26.68 26.09
N LEU A 725 26.30 25.84 27.10
CA LEU A 725 25.84 26.11 28.47
C LEU A 725 26.48 27.36 29.05
N GLU A 726 27.80 27.52 28.94
CA GLU A 726 28.51 28.72 29.42
C GLU A 726 27.98 29.99 28.74
N THR A 727 27.69 29.94 27.44
CA THR A 727 27.09 31.05 26.70
C THR A 727 25.71 31.38 27.24
N LEU A 728 24.83 30.38 27.43
CA LEU A 728 23.51 30.61 28.02
C LEU A 728 23.60 31.17 29.45
N VAL A 729 24.57 30.73 30.24
CA VAL A 729 24.79 31.23 31.61
C VAL A 729 25.21 32.69 31.62
N ARG A 730 26.07 33.12 30.69
CA ARG A 730 26.53 34.53 30.58
C ARG A 730 25.38 35.50 30.29
N GLU A 731 24.33 35.03 29.62
CA GLU A 731 23.14 35.83 29.30
C GLU A 731 22.14 35.92 30.49
N LEU A 732 22.36 35.17 31.57
CA LEU A 732 21.49 35.22 32.74
C LEU A 732 21.93 36.33 33.72
N PRO A 733 20.97 37.02 34.38
CA PRO A 733 21.29 37.97 35.43
C PRO A 733 22.16 37.36 36.54
N HIS A 734 23.07 38.16 37.09
CA HIS A 734 23.92 37.72 38.19
C HIS A 734 23.09 37.21 39.38
N GLY A 735 23.48 36.07 39.95
CA GLY A 735 22.75 35.42 41.06
C GLY A 735 21.60 34.49 40.64
N THR A 736 21.32 34.33 39.34
CA THR A 736 20.27 33.38 38.87
C THR A 736 20.63 31.92 39.14
N LEU A 737 21.92 31.56 39.09
CA LEU A 737 22.40 30.20 39.30
C LEU A 737 22.96 30.02 40.72
N ARG A 738 22.49 28.98 41.41
CA ARG A 738 23.04 28.53 42.69
C ARG A 738 23.59 27.11 42.54
N TYR A 739 24.89 26.96 42.64
CA TYR A 739 25.56 25.66 42.59
C TYR A 739 25.40 24.90 43.92
N SER A 740 25.80 23.63 43.94
CA SER A 740 25.78 22.75 45.13
C SER A 740 24.41 22.60 45.82
N SER A 741 23.31 22.86 45.10
CA SER A 741 21.94 22.87 45.63
C SER A 741 21.18 21.59 45.24
N LYS A 742 21.66 20.43 45.72
CA LYS A 742 21.03 19.13 45.40
C LYS A 742 19.69 18.98 46.13
N VAL A 743 18.60 18.90 45.37
CA VAL A 743 17.25 18.61 45.91
C VAL A 743 17.17 17.13 46.31
N VAL A 744 16.68 16.86 47.52
CA VAL A 744 16.51 15.48 48.05
C VAL A 744 15.03 15.08 48.19
N SER A 745 14.14 16.03 48.45
CA SER A 745 12.70 15.79 48.50
C SER A 745 11.90 17.04 48.13
N ILE A 746 10.65 16.79 47.71
CA ILE A 746 9.70 17.81 47.24
C ILE A 746 8.41 17.62 48.03
N GLU A 747 7.96 18.68 48.69
CA GLU A 747 6.70 18.74 49.41
C GLU A 747 5.77 19.77 48.76
N ASP A 748 4.53 19.38 48.52
CA ASP A 748 3.51 20.23 47.90
C ASP A 748 2.64 20.84 48.99
N THR A 749 2.53 22.17 48.98
CA THR A 749 1.65 22.93 49.87
C THR A 749 0.53 23.56 49.05
N ARG A 750 -0.50 24.12 49.69
CA ARG A 750 -1.73 24.58 48.99
C ARG A 750 -1.48 25.48 47.77
N TYR A 751 -0.48 26.37 47.80
CA TYR A 751 -0.17 27.32 46.72
C TYR A 751 1.32 27.43 46.36
N ARG A 752 2.20 26.67 47.00
CA ARG A 752 3.67 26.75 46.87
C ARG A 752 4.29 25.35 46.98
N THR A 753 5.49 25.20 46.45
CA THR A 753 6.25 23.93 46.56
C THR A 753 7.47 24.16 47.45
N LEU A 754 7.71 23.26 48.40
CA LEU A 754 8.90 23.23 49.24
C LEU A 754 9.92 22.22 48.67
N LEU A 755 11.17 22.65 48.55
CA LEU A 755 12.30 21.84 48.13
C LEU A 755 13.25 21.69 49.31
N HIS A 756 13.50 20.46 49.75
CA HIS A 756 14.54 20.20 50.74
C HIS A 756 15.85 19.91 50.03
N LEU A 757 16.92 20.58 50.45
CA LEU A 757 18.25 20.44 49.90
C LEU A 757 19.10 19.51 50.76
N ALA A 758 20.12 18.91 50.16
CA ALA A 758 21.04 17.99 50.83
C ALA A 758 21.85 18.65 51.97
N ASP A 759 22.00 19.97 51.96
CA ASP A 759 22.64 20.75 53.02
C ASP A 759 21.72 21.03 54.23
N GLY A 760 20.49 20.50 54.20
CA GLY A 760 19.46 20.68 55.24
C GLY A 760 18.60 21.93 55.06
N SER A 761 18.94 22.82 54.13
CA SER A 761 18.14 24.03 53.85
C SER A 761 16.86 23.70 53.06
N THR A 762 15.84 24.55 53.19
CA THR A 762 14.55 24.39 52.49
C THR A 762 14.24 25.64 51.66
N LEU A 763 13.87 25.45 50.39
CA LEU A 763 13.47 26.52 49.47
C LEU A 763 11.97 26.47 49.21
N LYS A 764 11.30 27.63 49.28
CA LYS A 764 9.89 27.77 48.95
C LYS A 764 9.74 28.44 47.59
N THR A 765 9.09 27.78 46.64
CA THR A 765 8.94 28.27 45.27
C THR A 765 7.49 28.41 44.81
N LYS A 766 7.25 29.39 43.93
CA LYS A 766 5.98 29.59 43.22
C LYS A 766 5.83 28.64 42.04
N VAL A 767 6.93 28.26 41.39
CA VAL A 767 6.96 27.40 40.20
C VAL A 767 8.16 26.47 40.31
N LEU A 768 7.96 25.18 40.09
CA LEU A 768 9.05 24.20 40.03
C LEU A 768 9.09 23.55 38.66
N ILE A 769 10.25 23.64 37.99
CA ILE A 769 10.48 23.01 36.69
C ILE A 769 11.65 22.05 36.86
N GLY A 770 11.39 20.75 36.68
CA GLY A 770 12.43 19.72 36.70
C GLY A 770 13.18 19.67 35.38
N CYS A 771 14.45 20.08 35.40
CA CYS A 771 15.42 19.98 34.30
C CYS A 771 16.66 19.16 34.72
N ASP A 772 16.51 18.31 35.73
CA ASP A 772 17.56 17.54 36.43
C ASP A 772 17.95 16.22 35.73
N GLY A 773 17.66 16.11 34.44
CA GLY A 773 18.13 15.05 33.56
C GLY A 773 17.42 13.69 33.70
N VAL A 774 18.05 12.64 33.16
CA VAL A 774 17.46 11.30 33.02
C VAL A 774 17.02 10.67 34.36
N ASN A 775 17.69 11.02 35.47
CA ASN A 775 17.37 10.50 36.80
C ASN A 775 16.53 11.48 37.65
N SER A 776 15.74 12.33 36.99
CA SER A 776 15.01 13.43 37.62
C SER A 776 14.17 13.02 38.84
N LEU A 777 14.41 13.70 39.96
CA LEU A 777 13.62 13.59 41.18
C LEU A 777 12.22 14.19 40.97
N VAL A 778 12.14 15.30 40.23
CA VAL A 778 10.86 15.96 39.92
C VAL A 778 9.97 15.07 39.05
N ALA A 779 10.55 14.42 38.04
CA ALA A 779 9.82 13.46 37.20
C ALA A 779 9.30 12.29 38.03
N LYS A 780 10.13 11.75 38.94
CA LYS A 780 9.71 10.71 39.88
C LYS A 780 8.56 11.18 40.78
N TRP A 781 8.63 12.40 41.30
CA TRP A 781 7.59 12.99 42.15
C TRP A 781 6.25 13.17 41.40
N LEU A 782 6.30 13.52 40.11
CA LEU A 782 5.12 13.58 39.24
C LEU A 782 4.54 12.19 38.91
N GLY A 783 5.22 11.10 39.28
CA GLY A 783 4.81 9.73 38.98
C GLY A 783 5.21 9.26 37.58
N LEU A 784 6.14 9.95 36.91
CA LEU A 784 6.69 9.47 35.64
C LEU A 784 7.60 8.27 35.90
N SER A 785 7.41 7.23 35.08
CA SER A 785 8.25 6.03 35.11
C SER A 785 9.73 6.37 34.90
N LYS A 786 10.62 5.59 35.55
CA LYS A 786 12.06 5.67 35.30
C LYS A 786 12.38 5.39 33.81
N PRO A 787 13.34 6.13 33.21
CA PRO A 787 13.87 5.78 31.89
C PRO A 787 14.50 4.39 31.91
N VAL A 788 14.40 3.71 30.78
CA VAL A 788 14.84 2.32 30.64
C VAL A 788 16.03 2.25 29.70
N TYR A 789 16.95 1.36 30.03
CA TYR A 789 18.09 1.04 29.19
C TYR A 789 17.62 0.50 27.84
N SER A 790 18.20 1.00 26.75
CA SER A 790 17.85 0.62 25.39
C SER A 790 18.41 -0.75 24.98
N GLY A 791 19.43 -1.26 25.67
CA GLY A 791 20.24 -2.38 25.19
C GLY A 791 21.57 -1.93 24.55
N ARG A 792 21.79 -0.62 24.44
CA ARG A 792 22.98 -0.04 23.81
C ARG A 792 23.74 0.93 24.70
N SER A 793 25.02 1.02 24.38
CA SER A 793 25.90 2.06 24.87
C SER A 793 26.51 2.85 23.73
N ALA A 794 26.93 4.07 24.05
CA ALA A 794 27.60 4.96 23.10
C ALA A 794 28.93 5.40 23.67
N ILE A 795 30.00 5.16 22.91
CA ILE A 795 31.31 5.79 23.10
C ILE A 795 31.33 7.05 22.24
N ARG A 796 31.80 8.17 22.78
CA ARG A 796 31.85 9.46 22.12
C ARG A 796 33.18 10.13 22.44
N GLY A 797 33.71 10.93 21.51
CA GLY A 797 34.95 11.66 21.73
C GLY A 797 35.04 12.92 20.87
N PHE A 798 36.07 13.72 21.15
CA PHE A 798 36.44 14.88 20.36
C PHE A 798 37.85 14.72 19.81
N ALA A 799 38.01 14.87 18.50
CA ALA A 799 39.32 14.91 17.86
C ALA A 799 39.71 16.36 17.61
N GLU A 800 40.92 16.75 18.03
CA GLU A 800 41.44 18.10 17.85
C GLU A 800 42.46 18.12 16.71
N TYR A 801 42.36 19.15 15.85
CA TYR A 801 43.24 19.41 14.71
C TYR A 801 43.79 20.83 14.87
N PRO A 802 44.94 21.00 15.53
CA PRO A 802 45.49 22.32 15.89
C PRO A 802 45.63 23.27 14.69
N ASP A 803 46.00 22.75 13.53
CA ASP A 803 46.22 23.50 12.29
C ASP A 803 44.98 23.57 11.37
N GLY A 804 43.82 23.14 11.88
CA GLY A 804 42.59 23.03 11.11
C GLY A 804 42.46 21.69 10.41
N HIS A 805 41.22 21.21 10.29
CA HIS A 805 40.98 19.84 9.85
C HIS A 805 40.91 19.68 8.32
N GLY A 806 40.62 20.75 7.56
CA GLY A 806 40.55 20.72 6.09
C GLY A 806 39.39 19.91 5.47
N PHE A 807 38.68 19.09 6.25
CA PHE A 807 37.48 18.34 5.83
C PHE A 807 36.28 19.22 5.46
N HIS A 808 35.42 18.68 4.58
CA HIS A 808 34.14 19.26 4.21
C HIS A 808 33.18 19.31 5.42
N PRO A 809 32.34 20.36 5.58
CA PRO A 809 31.33 20.44 6.64
C PRO A 809 30.16 19.46 6.38
N SER A 810 30.38 18.18 6.69
CA SER A 810 29.40 17.10 6.57
C SER A 810 29.39 16.17 7.76
N LEU A 811 28.21 15.62 8.08
CA LEU A 811 28.08 14.49 9.00
C LEU A 811 28.34 13.20 8.24
N HIS A 812 29.29 12.39 8.68
CA HIS A 812 29.56 11.07 8.11
C HIS A 812 29.06 9.99 9.06
N VAL A 813 28.32 9.00 8.54
CA VAL A 813 27.79 7.88 9.33
C VAL A 813 28.03 6.56 8.60
N TYR A 814 28.52 5.56 9.35
CA TYR A 814 28.85 4.23 8.89
C TYR A 814 28.18 3.18 9.77
N PHE A 815 27.77 2.08 9.14
CA PHE A 815 27.16 0.93 9.79
C PHE A 815 27.98 -0.31 9.45
N GLU A 816 28.80 -0.78 10.39
CA GLU A 816 29.71 -1.91 10.18
C GLU A 816 30.03 -2.63 11.49
N GLY A 817 30.27 -3.95 11.44
CA GLY A 817 30.81 -4.70 12.59
C GLY A 817 29.88 -4.76 13.81
N GLY A 818 28.58 -4.56 13.61
CA GLY A 818 27.56 -4.45 14.67
C GLY A 818 27.59 -3.12 15.42
N VAL A 819 28.24 -2.08 14.86
CA VAL A 819 28.29 -0.74 15.42
C VAL A 819 27.83 0.32 14.41
N ARG A 820 27.32 1.44 14.93
CA ARG A 820 27.08 2.66 14.17
C ARG A 820 28.12 3.68 14.58
N TYR A 821 29.02 4.01 13.66
CA TYR A 821 30.06 5.01 13.84
C TYR A 821 29.73 6.27 13.04
N GLY A 822 29.98 7.45 13.59
CA GLY A 822 29.85 8.68 12.82
C GLY A 822 30.64 9.83 13.40
N TYR A 823 30.99 10.79 12.55
CA TYR A 823 31.74 11.98 12.93
C TYR A 823 31.23 13.22 12.18
N VAL A 824 31.33 14.38 12.84
CA VAL A 824 30.87 15.67 12.31
C VAL A 824 31.76 16.80 12.83
N PRO A 825 32.07 17.81 12.01
CA PRO A 825 32.84 18.96 12.45
C PRO A 825 32.11 19.72 13.57
N CYS A 826 32.86 20.05 14.62
CA CYS A 826 32.44 20.83 15.78
C CYS A 826 33.34 22.07 15.92
N GLY A 827 33.38 22.87 14.85
CA GLY A 827 34.31 24.01 14.69
C GLY A 827 35.41 23.69 13.67
N ALA A 828 36.24 24.70 13.34
CA ALA A 828 37.27 24.58 12.29
C ALA A 828 38.42 23.59 12.62
N ASN A 829 38.61 23.31 13.92
CA ASN A 829 39.74 22.56 14.45
C ASN A 829 39.30 21.32 15.24
N CYS A 830 38.01 20.95 15.18
CA CYS A 830 37.51 19.88 16.03
C CYS A 830 36.45 19.01 15.34
N PHE A 831 36.49 17.71 15.61
CA PHE A 831 35.43 16.76 15.26
C PHE A 831 34.78 16.19 16.50
N TYR A 832 33.45 16.12 16.50
CA TYR A 832 32.71 15.25 17.39
C TYR A 832 32.46 13.91 16.70
N TRP A 833 32.76 12.80 17.37
CA TRP A 833 32.45 11.47 16.87
C TRP A 833 31.71 10.63 17.90
N PHE A 834 30.99 9.63 17.42
CA PHE A 834 30.27 8.67 18.23
C PHE A 834 30.33 7.26 17.63
N CYS A 835 30.32 6.26 18.50
CA CYS A 835 30.22 4.85 18.18
C CYS A 835 29.16 4.24 19.10
N THR A 836 28.00 3.84 18.54
CA THR A 836 26.96 3.14 19.30
C THR A 836 27.03 1.64 19.01
N TYR A 837 26.91 0.82 20.05
CA TYR A 837 27.01 -0.64 19.95
C TYR A 837 26.04 -1.32 20.93
N ASN A 838 25.66 -2.57 20.60
CA ASN A 838 24.86 -3.41 21.49
C ASN A 838 25.69 -3.84 22.68
N SER A 839 25.18 -3.65 23.90
CA SER A 839 25.91 -3.98 25.12
C SER A 839 25.01 -4.54 26.21
N SER A 840 25.52 -5.55 26.94
CA SER A 840 24.94 -5.97 28.21
C SER A 840 25.49 -5.08 29.33
N LEU A 841 24.64 -4.69 30.29
CA LEU A 841 25.02 -3.77 31.38
C LEU A 841 26.26 -4.24 32.18
N GLN A 842 26.53 -5.55 32.23
CA GLN A 842 27.73 -6.12 32.86
C GLN A 842 29.03 -5.94 32.07
N TYR A 843 28.95 -5.85 30.73
CA TYR A 843 30.14 -5.68 29.86
C TYR A 843 30.67 -4.24 29.88
N ASP A 844 29.79 -3.26 30.13
CA ASP A 844 30.14 -1.84 30.14
C ASP A 844 30.82 -1.36 31.43
N GLU A 845 30.57 -2.00 32.59
CA GLU A 845 31.17 -1.57 33.86
C GLU A 845 32.71 -1.66 33.83
N GLY A 846 33.28 -2.71 33.22
CA GLY A 846 34.74 -2.84 33.05
C GLY A 846 35.34 -2.01 31.91
N MET A 847 34.50 -1.45 31.03
CA MET A 847 34.89 -0.66 29.86
C MET A 847 34.84 0.85 30.15
N GLN A 848 33.96 1.29 31.05
CA GLN A 848 33.76 2.69 31.46
C GLN A 848 34.96 3.31 32.19
N GLU A 849 35.82 2.49 32.79
CA GLU A 849 36.93 2.95 33.63
C GLU A 849 38.24 3.21 32.87
N ASN A 850 38.34 2.83 31.59
CA ASN A 850 39.58 2.96 30.83
C ASN A 850 39.34 3.50 29.40
N PRO A 851 39.51 4.83 29.19
CA PRO A 851 39.37 5.45 27.88
C PRO A 851 40.27 4.84 26.79
N ALA A 852 41.45 4.32 27.14
CA ALA A 852 42.33 3.66 26.17
C ALA A 852 41.72 2.35 25.64
N LYS A 853 41.04 1.57 26.49
CA LYS A 853 40.29 0.39 26.06
C LYS A 853 39.10 0.76 25.17
N MET A 854 38.41 1.86 25.48
CA MET A 854 37.32 2.36 24.63
C MET A 854 37.83 2.73 23.24
N LYS A 855 38.94 3.48 23.17
CA LYS A 855 39.58 3.88 21.92
C LYS A 855 39.98 2.65 21.09
N GLN A 856 40.64 1.67 21.70
CA GLN A 856 41.02 0.41 21.04
C GLN A 856 39.81 -0.38 20.53
N PHE A 857 38.74 -0.47 21.32
CA PHE A 857 37.52 -1.14 20.89
C PHE A 857 36.93 -0.49 19.64
N VAL A 858 36.78 0.84 19.64
CA VAL A 858 36.24 1.57 18.48
C VAL A 858 37.14 1.34 17.26
N LEU A 859 38.46 1.51 17.39
CA LEU A 859 39.42 1.26 16.31
C LEU A 859 39.33 -0.16 15.75
N SER A 860 39.14 -1.18 16.60
CA SER A 860 38.97 -2.56 16.14
C SER A 860 37.72 -2.73 15.26
N LYS A 861 36.64 -2.00 15.56
CA LYS A 861 35.36 -2.06 14.86
C LYS A 861 35.34 -1.26 13.56
N ILE A 862 36.15 -0.20 13.47
CA ILE A 862 36.19 0.69 12.30
C ILE A 862 37.42 0.49 11.42
N SER A 863 38.24 -0.53 11.68
CA SER A 863 39.51 -0.78 10.97
C SER A 863 39.37 -0.92 9.45
N GLN A 864 38.18 -1.27 8.95
CA GLN A 864 37.87 -1.41 7.52
C GLN A 864 37.21 -0.16 6.90
N LEU A 865 36.93 0.87 7.70
CA LEU A 865 36.38 2.15 7.22
C LEU A 865 37.45 3.00 6.51
N PRO A 866 37.05 4.02 5.73
CA PRO A 866 37.99 4.93 5.08
C PRO A 866 39.01 5.51 6.08
N LYS A 867 40.27 5.71 5.64
CA LYS A 867 41.37 6.17 6.49
C LYS A 867 41.01 7.39 7.35
N GLN A 868 40.26 8.33 6.78
CA GLN A 868 39.77 9.53 7.46
C GLN A 868 38.88 9.23 8.68
N ALA A 869 38.04 8.20 8.59
CA ALA A 869 37.15 7.78 9.68
C ALA A 869 37.95 7.21 10.86
N VAL A 870 39.02 6.47 10.56
CA VAL A 870 39.95 5.89 11.53
C VAL A 870 40.82 6.98 12.16
N GLU A 871 41.36 7.88 11.34
CA GLU A 871 42.20 9.02 11.74
C GLU A 871 41.51 9.90 12.80
N VAL A 872 40.21 10.19 12.63
CA VAL A 872 39.44 10.96 13.62
C VAL A 872 39.50 10.30 15.01
N VAL A 873 39.40 8.98 15.12
CA VAL A 873 39.50 8.29 16.41
C VAL A 873 40.96 8.27 16.90
N GLU A 874 41.93 8.08 16.01
CA GLU A 874 43.36 8.09 16.34
C GLU A 874 43.82 9.43 16.92
N MET A 875 43.33 10.55 16.38
CA MET A 875 43.63 11.93 16.81
C MET A 875 42.89 12.35 18.09
N THR A 876 42.03 11.49 18.65
CA THR A 876 41.25 11.81 19.85
C THR A 876 42.06 11.64 21.13
N GLU A 877 42.11 12.67 21.98
CA GLU A 877 42.71 12.59 23.31
C GLU A 877 41.84 11.76 24.26
N LEU A 878 42.49 11.00 25.16
CA LEU A 878 41.83 10.00 26.01
C LEU A 878 40.83 10.61 27.00
N ASP A 879 41.08 11.83 27.48
CA ASP A 879 40.22 12.55 28.43
C ASP A 879 38.91 13.05 27.79
N SER A 880 38.87 13.17 26.46
CA SER A 880 37.67 13.55 25.70
C SER A 880 36.71 12.38 25.47
N ILE A 881 37.16 11.13 25.67
CA ILE A 881 36.38 9.93 25.40
C ILE A 881 35.47 9.59 26.58
N SER A 882 34.19 9.41 26.30
CA SER A 882 33.18 9.01 27.28
C SER A 882 32.34 7.85 26.77
N CYS A 883 31.99 6.93 27.66
CA CYS A 883 31.01 5.87 27.42
C CYS A 883 29.77 6.13 28.27
N SER A 884 28.58 5.98 27.69
CA SER A 884 27.33 6.08 28.44
C SER A 884 26.27 5.11 27.94
N PRO A 885 25.53 4.45 28.85
CA PRO A 885 24.39 3.64 28.48
C PRO A 885 23.26 4.51 27.93
N LEU A 886 22.72 4.13 26.78
CA LEU A 886 21.64 4.85 26.13
C LEU A 886 20.31 4.48 26.81
N LYS A 887 19.64 5.49 27.37
CA LYS A 887 18.35 5.33 28.07
C LYS A 887 17.27 6.10 27.35
N LEU A 888 16.06 5.57 27.37
CA LEU A 888 14.87 6.28 26.89
C LEU A 888 13.68 6.11 27.84
N ARG A 889 12.78 7.10 27.87
CA ARG A 889 11.45 6.92 28.46
C ARG A 889 10.55 6.25 27.42
N LEU A 890 9.76 5.25 27.80
CA LEU A 890 8.84 4.67 26.81
C LEU A 890 7.79 5.70 26.38
N PRO A 891 7.43 5.76 25.08
CA PRO A 891 6.44 6.72 24.58
C PRO A 891 5.12 6.69 25.35
N TRP A 892 4.60 5.50 25.67
CA TRP A 892 3.33 5.31 26.39
C TRP A 892 3.31 5.96 27.77
N ASN A 893 4.47 6.08 28.42
CA ASN A 893 4.59 6.68 29.74
C ASN A 893 4.40 8.20 29.70
N LEU A 894 4.51 8.83 28.53
CA LEU A 894 4.15 10.24 28.33
C LEU A 894 2.67 10.47 28.06
N LEU A 895 2.00 9.48 27.47
CA LEU A 895 0.55 9.52 27.23
C LEU A 895 -0.22 9.37 28.54
N LEU A 896 0.21 8.44 29.38
CA LEU A 896 -0.46 8.09 30.64
C LEU A 896 0.09 8.84 31.86
N GLY A 897 1.31 9.38 31.76
CA GLY A 897 1.99 10.06 32.86
C GLY A 897 1.63 11.54 33.03
N ASN A 898 1.78 12.03 34.25
CA ASN A 898 1.62 13.45 34.57
C ASN A 898 2.91 14.21 34.21
N ILE A 899 2.82 15.10 33.22
CA ILE A 899 3.91 16.01 32.82
C ILE A 899 3.94 17.27 33.71
N SER A 900 2.79 17.62 34.27
CA SER A 900 2.61 18.72 35.21
C SER A 900 1.60 18.35 36.29
N LYS A 901 1.78 18.88 37.50
CA LYS A 901 0.84 18.79 38.62
C LYS A 901 0.93 20.09 39.42
N GLY A 902 -0.18 20.83 39.49
CA GLY A 902 -0.21 22.12 40.18
C GLY A 902 0.76 23.12 39.55
N ASN A 903 1.67 23.66 40.35
CA ASN A 903 2.75 24.57 39.94
C ASN A 903 4.09 23.85 39.63
N VAL A 904 4.07 22.53 39.45
CA VAL A 904 5.24 21.69 39.15
C VAL A 904 5.14 21.10 37.74
N CYS A 905 6.22 21.13 36.95
CA CYS A 905 6.34 20.40 35.68
C CYS A 905 7.77 19.90 35.43
N VAL A 906 7.98 19.17 34.33
CA VAL A 906 9.31 18.71 33.86
C VAL A 906 9.56 19.11 32.41
N ALA A 907 10.83 19.31 32.05
CA ALA A 907 11.29 19.66 30.71
C ALA A 907 12.66 19.00 30.40
N GLY A 908 13.06 18.98 29.13
CA GLY A 908 14.32 18.37 28.69
C GLY A 908 14.38 16.88 28.98
N ASP A 909 15.57 16.37 29.32
CA ASP A 909 15.79 14.94 29.61
C ASP A 909 15.05 14.43 30.87
N ALA A 910 14.52 15.33 31.72
CA ALA A 910 13.61 14.95 32.79
C ALA A 910 12.22 14.56 32.25
N LEU A 911 11.82 15.10 31.10
CA LEU A 911 10.57 14.82 30.40
C LEU A 911 10.74 13.76 29.29
N HIS A 912 11.69 13.93 28.38
CA HIS A 912 11.77 13.14 27.14
C HIS A 912 13.15 12.53 26.87
N PRO A 913 13.77 11.83 27.86
CA PRO A 913 15.05 11.19 27.59
C PRO A 913 14.88 10.19 26.45
N MET A 914 15.74 10.30 25.44
CA MET A 914 15.69 9.54 24.20
C MET A 914 17.09 9.14 23.75
N THR A 915 17.17 8.11 22.93
CA THR A 915 18.41 7.70 22.28
C THR A 915 18.84 8.75 21.25
N PRO A 916 20.15 8.91 20.99
CA PRO A 916 20.67 9.96 20.11
C PRO A 916 20.42 9.69 18.61
N ASP A 917 19.63 8.68 18.28
CA ASP A 917 19.59 8.09 16.94
C ASP A 917 19.20 9.08 15.84
N ILE A 918 18.34 10.06 16.20
CA ILE A 918 17.87 11.16 15.36
C ILE A 918 18.45 12.53 15.74
N GLY A 919 19.34 12.61 16.74
CA GLY A 919 20.01 13.84 17.15
C GLY A 919 19.12 14.93 17.78
N GLN A 920 17.87 14.64 18.17
CA GLN A 920 16.88 15.66 18.56
C GLN A 920 16.80 16.01 20.06
N GLY A 921 17.46 15.28 20.95
CA GLY A 921 17.30 15.47 22.41
C GLY A 921 17.59 16.90 22.87
N GLY A 922 18.77 17.44 22.50
CA GLY A 922 19.16 18.81 22.84
C GLY A 922 18.25 19.87 22.20
N CYS A 923 17.88 19.69 20.93
CA CYS A 923 16.95 20.59 20.23
C CYS A 923 15.58 20.63 20.92
N SER A 924 15.05 19.47 21.32
CA SER A 924 13.78 19.37 22.04
C SER A 924 13.82 20.07 23.41
N ALA A 925 14.96 20.02 24.11
CA ALA A 925 15.13 20.75 25.37
C ALA A 925 15.14 22.27 25.16
N LEU A 926 15.75 22.77 24.08
CA LEU A 926 15.68 24.19 23.71
C LEU A 926 14.25 24.61 23.33
N GLU A 927 13.53 23.77 22.57
CA GLU A 927 12.10 23.98 22.26
C GLU A 927 11.28 24.08 23.56
N ASP A 928 11.51 23.19 24.53
CA ASP A 928 10.80 23.21 25.80
C ASP A 928 10.99 24.53 26.54
N GLY A 929 12.21 25.08 26.57
CA GLY A 929 12.50 26.37 27.19
C GLY A 929 11.64 27.50 26.61
N VAL A 930 11.54 27.56 25.28
CA VAL A 930 10.74 28.58 24.58
C VAL A 930 9.24 28.40 24.81
N VAL A 931 8.74 27.16 24.68
CA VAL A 931 7.30 26.88 24.86
C VAL A 931 6.89 27.13 26.30
N LEU A 932 7.71 26.73 27.27
CA LEU A 932 7.46 26.94 28.69
C LEU A 932 7.44 28.43 29.04
N ALA A 933 8.42 29.20 28.55
CA ALA A 933 8.47 30.65 28.73
C ALA A 933 7.21 31.32 28.15
N ARG A 934 6.79 30.94 26.93
CA ARG A 934 5.55 31.46 26.32
C ARG A 934 4.31 31.14 27.16
N CYS A 935 4.14 29.88 27.55
CA CYS A 935 2.97 29.44 28.31
C CYS A 935 2.88 30.14 29.69
N LEU A 936 4.02 30.32 30.37
CA LEU A 936 4.07 31.06 31.63
C LEU A 936 3.87 32.57 31.43
N ALA A 937 4.46 33.17 30.39
CA ALA A 937 4.27 34.58 30.07
C ALA A 937 2.79 34.90 29.78
N GLU A 938 2.10 34.10 28.98
CA GLU A 938 0.66 34.28 28.73
C GLU A 938 -0.18 34.17 30.01
N ALA A 939 0.20 33.27 30.92
CA ALA A 939 -0.47 33.09 32.20
C ALA A 939 -0.23 34.27 33.16
N LEU A 940 0.98 34.85 33.14
CA LEU A 940 1.42 35.87 34.09
C LEU A 940 1.22 37.32 33.61
N LEU A 941 1.19 37.56 32.29
CA LEU A 941 1.06 38.89 31.67
C LEU A 941 -0.41 39.32 31.43
N LYS A 942 -1.36 38.38 31.37
CA LYS A 942 -2.81 38.69 31.37
C LYS A 942 -3.26 39.16 32.76
N LYS A 943 -2.82 40.35 33.19
CA LYS A 943 -3.26 41.00 34.43
C LYS A 943 -4.45 41.92 34.16
N PRO A 944 -5.60 41.76 34.85
CA PRO A 944 -6.58 42.84 34.98
C PRO A 944 -5.94 44.00 35.76
N ARG A 945 -6.18 45.25 35.34
CA ARG A 945 -5.46 46.42 35.87
C ARG A 945 -5.75 46.76 37.35
N ASN A 946 -6.77 46.17 38.00
CA ASN A 946 -7.33 46.71 39.26
C ASN A 946 -7.74 45.69 40.36
N GLU A 947 -7.16 44.49 40.46
CA GLU A 947 -7.56 43.52 41.52
C GLU A 947 -6.47 43.27 42.57
N ILE A 948 -6.89 43.24 43.84
CA ILE A 948 -6.09 42.84 45.02
C ILE A 948 -5.71 41.36 44.83
N GLN A 949 -4.41 41.08 44.74
CA GLN A 949 -3.90 39.74 44.46
C GLN A 949 -4.16 38.78 45.63
N ASN A 950 -4.96 37.75 45.41
CA ASN A 950 -4.94 36.57 46.27
C ASN A 950 -4.00 35.50 45.68
N GLU A 951 -3.21 34.86 46.54
CA GLU A 951 -2.19 33.85 46.20
C GLU A 951 -2.79 32.65 45.43
N GLU A 952 -4.07 32.38 45.66
CA GLU A 952 -4.85 31.34 44.98
C GLU A 952 -5.06 31.60 43.48
N GLU A 953 -5.33 32.85 43.09
CA GLU A 953 -5.55 33.19 41.67
C GLU A 953 -4.25 33.19 40.86
N GLU A 954 -3.14 33.63 41.49
CA GLU A 954 -1.80 33.51 40.91
C GLU A 954 -1.46 32.03 40.67
N TYR A 955 -1.68 31.18 41.68
CA TYR A 955 -1.49 29.73 41.58
C TYR A 955 -2.35 29.11 40.47
N GLY A 956 -3.63 29.48 40.37
CA GLY A 956 -4.55 29.00 39.34
C GLY A 956 -4.10 29.35 37.92
N ARG A 957 -3.53 30.54 37.71
CA ARG A 957 -2.96 30.97 36.41
C ARG A 957 -1.69 30.18 36.07
N ILE A 958 -0.77 30.04 37.02
CA ILE A 958 0.46 29.25 36.85
C ILE A 958 0.12 27.81 36.45
N LYS A 959 -0.80 27.17 37.19
CA LYS A 959 -1.25 25.80 36.91
C LYS A 959 -1.76 25.66 35.47
N LYS A 960 -2.63 26.58 35.01
CA LYS A 960 -3.14 26.58 33.63
C LYS A 960 -2.02 26.75 32.59
N GLY A 961 -1.03 27.60 32.86
CA GLY A 961 0.14 27.77 31.99
C GLY A 961 0.94 26.48 31.85
N LEU A 962 1.22 25.78 32.95
CA LEU A 962 1.96 24.51 32.94
C LEU A 962 1.15 23.37 32.29
N GLU A 963 -0.16 23.31 32.50
CA GLU A 963 -1.05 22.35 31.81
C GLU A 963 -1.08 22.56 30.30
N LYS A 964 -1.05 23.83 29.85
CA LYS A 964 -0.93 24.17 28.43
C LYS A 964 0.40 23.70 27.85
N PHE A 965 1.51 23.98 28.54
CA PHE A 965 2.84 23.46 28.17
C PHE A 965 2.83 21.93 28.06
N ALA A 966 2.31 21.24 29.08
CA ALA A 966 2.22 19.79 29.11
C ALA A 966 1.41 19.23 27.91
N LYS A 967 0.27 19.85 27.59
CA LYS A 967 -0.57 19.44 26.46
C LYS A 967 0.13 19.60 25.11
N GLU A 968 0.83 20.72 24.92
CA GLU A 968 1.56 21.00 23.67
C GLU A 968 2.78 20.10 23.51
N ARG A 969 3.54 19.86 24.58
CA ARG A 969 4.78 19.07 24.53
C ARG A 969 4.55 17.57 24.56
N ARG A 970 3.41 17.08 25.05
CA ARG A 970 3.11 15.64 25.14
C ARG A 970 3.25 14.93 23.79
N TRP A 971 2.56 15.40 22.76
CA TRP A 971 2.58 14.76 21.44
C TRP A 971 3.91 14.91 20.71
N ARG A 972 4.55 16.08 20.83
CA ARG A 972 5.89 16.31 20.26
C ARG A 972 6.93 15.36 20.88
N SER A 973 6.96 15.27 22.21
CA SER A 973 7.85 14.39 22.96
C SER A 973 7.57 12.91 22.66
N PHE A 974 6.29 12.51 22.64
CA PHE A 974 5.87 11.17 22.24
C PHE A 974 6.39 10.80 20.86
N SER A 975 6.22 11.70 19.88
CA SER A 975 6.62 11.46 18.49
C SER A 975 8.14 11.34 18.35
N LEU A 976 8.90 12.22 19.00
CA LEU A 976 10.37 12.20 18.94
C LEU A 976 10.95 10.96 19.61
N ILE A 977 10.45 10.59 20.79
CA ILE A 977 10.87 9.36 21.48
C ILE A 977 10.49 8.13 20.69
N SER A 978 9.29 8.10 20.09
CA SER A 978 8.86 6.98 19.25
C SER A 978 9.76 6.88 18.01
N ALA A 979 10.08 7.99 17.36
CA ALA A 979 11.00 8.02 16.23
C ALA A 979 12.42 7.57 16.65
N ALA A 980 12.95 8.06 17.77
CA ALA A 980 14.26 7.64 18.28
C ALA A 980 14.28 6.16 18.67
N TYR A 981 13.23 5.67 19.32
CA TYR A 981 13.06 4.25 19.65
C TYR A 981 12.96 3.39 18.39
N VAL A 982 12.17 3.82 17.41
CA VAL A 982 11.99 3.12 16.15
C VAL A 982 13.30 3.13 15.38
N VAL A 983 13.94 4.28 15.10
CA VAL A 983 15.25 4.33 14.41
C VAL A 983 16.31 3.52 15.15
N GLY A 984 16.36 3.58 16.48
CA GLY A 984 17.30 2.78 17.27
C GLY A 984 17.03 1.28 17.18
N PHE A 985 15.78 0.87 17.34
CA PHE A 985 15.35 -0.53 17.24
C PHE A 985 15.53 -1.08 15.83
N ILE A 986 15.18 -0.25 14.85
CA ILE A 986 15.43 -0.36 13.42
C ILE A 986 16.93 -0.09 13.14
N GLN A 987 17.86 -0.14 14.08
CA GLN A 987 19.29 -0.21 13.77
C GLN A 987 19.92 -1.47 14.40
N GLU A 988 19.10 -2.31 15.04
CA GLU A 988 19.54 -3.25 16.07
C GLU A 988 19.10 -4.71 15.90
N ARG A 989 18.19 -5.04 14.98
CA ARG A 989 17.91 -6.44 14.68
C ARG A 989 18.55 -6.83 13.36
N ASP A 990 19.68 -7.50 13.40
CA ASP A 990 19.90 -8.53 12.38
C ASP A 990 18.79 -9.56 12.59
N GLY A 991 17.65 -9.38 11.93
CA GLY A 991 16.68 -10.45 11.74
C GLY A 991 17.39 -11.49 10.90
N LYS A 992 18.13 -12.39 11.56
CA LYS A 992 18.77 -13.52 10.90
C LYS A 992 17.66 -14.31 10.23
N SER A 993 17.58 -14.16 8.92
CA SER A 993 16.70 -14.93 8.07
C SER A 993 17.60 -15.79 7.22
N LEU A 994 17.34 -17.10 7.20
CA LEU A 994 18.07 -18.04 6.38
C LEU A 994 17.26 -18.28 5.10
N VAL A 995 17.84 -17.97 3.94
CA VAL A 995 17.27 -18.27 2.63
C VAL A 995 17.79 -19.62 2.15
N LEU A 996 16.90 -20.56 1.89
CA LEU A 996 17.24 -21.85 1.30
C LEU A 996 17.06 -21.77 -0.21
N GLU A 997 18.15 -21.83 -0.98
CA GLU A 997 18.11 -21.97 -2.43
C GLU A 997 18.30 -23.43 -2.82
N LEU A 998 17.46 -23.91 -3.74
CA LEU A 998 17.50 -25.30 -4.22
C LEU A 998 18.76 -25.59 -5.03
N LEU A 999 19.19 -24.64 -5.84
CA LEU A 999 20.30 -24.78 -6.77
C LEU A 999 21.63 -24.44 -6.09
N GLU A 1000 22.74 -24.83 -6.72
CA GLU A 1000 24.11 -24.45 -6.30
C GLU A 1000 24.44 -22.97 -6.59
N TYR A 1001 23.54 -22.28 -7.29
CA TYR A 1001 23.65 -20.87 -7.69
C TYR A 1001 22.25 -20.22 -7.67
N LEU A 1002 22.16 -18.89 -7.68
CA LEU A 1002 20.87 -18.20 -7.72
C LEU A 1002 20.04 -18.60 -8.94
N ARG A 1003 18.74 -18.79 -8.76
CA ARG A 1003 17.84 -19.17 -9.86
C ARG A 1003 17.58 -17.97 -10.80
N VAL A 1004 18.46 -17.82 -11.79
CA VAL A 1004 18.35 -16.81 -12.86
C VAL A 1004 17.44 -17.26 -14.01
N THR A 1005 16.60 -18.29 -13.82
CA THR A 1005 15.69 -18.75 -14.88
C THR A 1005 14.77 -17.61 -15.33
N GLY A 1006 14.89 -17.22 -16.61
CA GLY A 1006 14.22 -16.07 -17.22
C GLY A 1006 15.17 -14.89 -17.48
N PHE A 1007 15.15 -14.32 -18.68
CA PHE A 1007 16.14 -13.33 -19.12
C PHE A 1007 15.98 -11.94 -18.49
N ALA A 1008 14.80 -11.34 -18.64
CA ALA A 1008 14.53 -9.99 -18.16
C ALA A 1008 13.09 -9.86 -17.62
N LEU A 1009 12.85 -8.77 -16.89
CA LEU A 1009 11.53 -8.38 -16.42
C LEU A 1009 11.34 -6.87 -16.53
N ILE A 1010 10.08 -6.46 -16.65
CA ILE A 1010 9.71 -5.05 -16.61
C ILE A 1010 9.46 -4.67 -15.15
N LEU A 1011 10.22 -3.70 -14.64
CA LEU A 1011 9.97 -3.05 -13.36
C LEU A 1011 9.14 -1.79 -13.58
N TRP A 1012 7.98 -1.78 -12.94
CA TRP A 1012 7.01 -0.70 -12.98
C TRP A 1012 7.19 0.23 -11.77
N THR A 1013 6.53 1.40 -11.73
CA THR A 1013 6.70 2.38 -10.64
C THR A 1013 6.53 1.80 -9.23
N ASN A 1014 5.61 0.84 -9.05
CA ASN A 1014 5.41 0.13 -7.78
C ASN A 1014 6.66 -0.67 -7.36
N ALA A 1015 7.33 -1.34 -8.31
CA ALA A 1015 8.57 -2.05 -8.04
C ALA A 1015 9.74 -1.11 -7.76
N TRP A 1016 9.86 -0.01 -8.50
CA TRP A 1016 10.88 1.02 -8.23
C TRP A 1016 10.73 1.59 -6.82
N ARG A 1017 9.50 1.93 -6.42
CA ARG A 1017 9.20 2.37 -5.05
C ARG A 1017 9.51 1.30 -4.00
N ALA A 1018 9.31 0.02 -4.32
CA ALA A 1018 9.68 -1.06 -3.41
C ALA A 1018 11.22 -1.18 -3.28
N LEU A 1019 11.96 -1.08 -4.39
CA LEU A 1019 13.43 -1.05 -4.39
C LEU A 1019 14.00 0.19 -3.69
N ASP A 1020 13.36 1.35 -3.83
CA ASP A 1020 13.70 2.57 -3.09
C ASP A 1020 13.44 2.38 -1.59
N ALA A 1021 12.35 1.70 -1.23
CA ALA A 1021 12.05 1.40 0.16
C ALA A 1021 13.05 0.40 0.76
N PHE A 1022 13.63 -0.48 -0.07
CA PHE A 1022 14.79 -1.26 0.31
C PHE A 1022 16.08 -0.44 0.30
N GLY A 1023 16.20 0.68 -0.40
CA GLY A 1023 17.44 1.46 -0.52
C GLY A 1023 18.40 0.95 -1.60
N THR A 1024 17.89 0.20 -2.58
CA THR A 1024 18.67 -0.35 -3.72
C THR A 1024 18.31 0.29 -5.05
N GLY A 1025 17.23 1.10 -5.12
CA GLY A 1025 16.72 1.68 -6.37
C GLY A 1025 17.74 2.55 -7.11
N SER A 1026 18.50 3.38 -6.41
CA SER A 1026 19.53 4.27 -6.99
C SER A 1026 20.66 3.51 -7.71
N ARG A 1027 21.02 2.30 -7.25
CA ARG A 1027 22.07 1.48 -7.86
C ARG A 1027 21.65 0.93 -9.22
N PHE A 1028 20.39 0.57 -9.36
CA PHE A 1028 19.85 0.14 -10.65
C PHE A 1028 19.65 1.32 -11.62
N PHE A 1029 19.46 2.54 -11.11
CA PHE A 1029 19.36 3.73 -11.96
C PHE A 1029 20.65 4.03 -12.74
N VAL A 1030 21.82 3.80 -12.13
CA VAL A 1030 23.13 4.01 -12.76
C VAL A 1030 23.45 2.91 -13.77
N LEU A 1031 23.02 1.67 -13.52
CA LEU A 1031 23.32 0.51 -14.38
C LEU A 1031 22.48 0.44 -15.66
N PHE A 1032 21.31 1.09 -15.71
CA PHE A 1032 20.35 0.98 -16.82
C PHE A 1032 20.04 2.34 -17.47
N GLN A 1033 21.08 3.12 -17.77
CA GLN A 1033 20.93 4.31 -18.63
C GLN A 1033 20.67 3.87 -20.08
N VAL A 1034 19.65 4.44 -20.71
CA VAL A 1034 19.45 4.40 -22.16
C VAL A 1034 19.50 5.84 -22.64
N GLU A 1035 20.54 6.21 -23.41
CA GLU A 1035 20.66 7.55 -23.98
C GLU A 1035 19.49 7.81 -24.95
N GLY A 1036 18.76 8.93 -24.79
CA GLY A 1036 17.69 9.34 -25.71
C GLY A 1036 16.24 9.26 -25.20
N LEU A 1037 16.00 8.90 -23.92
CA LEU A 1037 14.70 9.15 -23.26
C LEU A 1037 14.45 10.65 -22.95
N TRP A 1038 15.48 11.48 -23.11
CA TRP A 1038 15.48 12.92 -22.81
C TRP A 1038 15.78 13.75 -24.06
N ASN A 1039 14.94 13.65 -25.09
CA ASN A 1039 14.94 14.65 -26.16
C ASN A 1039 13.51 14.94 -26.60
N GLN A 1040 12.84 15.79 -25.83
CA GLN A 1040 11.75 16.59 -26.35
C GLN A 1040 11.97 18.01 -25.82
N GLU A 1041 12.63 18.84 -26.65
CA GLU A 1041 12.65 20.29 -26.45
C GLU A 1041 11.20 20.77 -26.33
N CYS A 1042 10.88 21.38 -25.20
CA CYS A 1042 9.74 22.25 -25.04
C CYS A 1042 10.29 23.61 -24.61
N ASP A 1043 10.28 24.56 -25.54
CA ASP A 1043 10.44 26.01 -25.31
C ASP A 1043 11.57 26.43 -24.34
N GLY A 1044 12.81 26.11 -24.71
CA GLY A 1044 13.98 26.88 -24.25
C GLY A 1044 14.29 26.87 -22.75
N ARG A 1045 13.79 25.90 -21.98
CA ARG A 1045 14.23 25.64 -20.61
C ARG A 1045 14.57 24.16 -20.45
N GLN A 1046 15.81 23.84 -20.09
CA GLN A 1046 16.20 22.50 -19.64
C GLN A 1046 15.51 22.22 -18.30
N CYS A 1047 14.31 21.62 -18.36
CA CYS A 1047 13.56 21.21 -17.18
C CYS A 1047 14.05 19.84 -16.68
N PHE A 1048 14.94 19.84 -15.68
CA PHE A 1048 15.12 18.71 -14.77
C PHE A 1048 13.87 18.63 -13.88
N TYR A 1049 12.93 17.74 -14.20
CA TYR A 1049 11.81 17.46 -13.30
C TYR A 1049 12.13 16.34 -12.30
N ALA A 1050 12.95 16.69 -11.31
CA ALA A 1050 12.58 16.41 -9.94
C ALA A 1050 11.54 17.48 -9.53
N PHE A 1051 10.24 17.18 -9.61
CA PHE A 1051 9.20 18.02 -8.97
C PHE A 1051 9.18 17.68 -7.47
N TYR A 1052 9.23 18.62 -6.53
CA TYR A 1052 8.37 19.81 -6.35
C TYR A 1052 9.00 21.15 -6.78
N PRO A 1053 8.19 22.21 -7.05
CA PRO A 1053 8.28 23.09 -8.21
C PRO A 1053 8.97 24.43 -7.94
N GLU A 1054 9.64 24.89 -9.01
CA GLU A 1054 9.83 26.27 -9.52
C GLU A 1054 10.36 27.36 -8.56
N TRP A 1055 11.44 28.05 -8.95
CA TRP A 1055 11.39 29.35 -9.66
C TRP A 1055 12.78 29.74 -10.20
N ASN A 1056 12.76 30.37 -11.38
CA ASN A 1056 13.83 30.82 -12.28
C ASN A 1056 15.04 31.54 -11.66
N ILE A 1057 16.20 31.47 -12.33
CA ILE A 1057 16.87 32.56 -13.08
C ILE A 1057 18.09 31.95 -13.83
N GLU A 1058 18.11 32.06 -15.17
CA GLU A 1058 19.33 32.11 -16.00
C GLU A 1058 19.44 33.57 -16.51
N PRO A 1059 20.63 34.12 -16.87
CA PRO A 1059 21.73 33.44 -17.57
C PRO A 1059 23.17 33.83 -17.15
N GLU A 1060 24.09 32.86 -17.00
CA GLU A 1060 25.55 33.08 -17.20
C GLU A 1060 26.23 31.79 -17.72
N ARG A 1061 25.72 31.27 -18.85
CA ARG A 1061 26.20 30.04 -19.51
C ARG A 1061 27.42 30.24 -20.44
N GLU A 1062 28.27 31.24 -20.18
CA GLU A 1062 29.34 31.64 -21.10
C GLU A 1062 30.76 31.64 -20.51
N LYS A 1063 30.99 31.09 -19.31
CA LYS A 1063 32.33 31.15 -18.65
C LYS A 1063 33.04 29.82 -18.38
N TYR A 1064 32.51 28.68 -18.83
CA TYR A 1064 33.07 27.35 -18.49
C TYR A 1064 33.42 26.47 -19.71
N LEU A 1065 33.70 27.08 -20.86
CA LEU A 1065 34.18 26.36 -22.07
C LEU A 1065 35.65 26.63 -22.45
N GLU A 1066 36.47 27.22 -21.58
CA GLU A 1066 37.87 27.53 -21.93
C GLU A 1066 38.97 26.96 -21.01
N LEU A 1067 38.66 26.20 -19.96
CA LEU A 1067 39.71 25.63 -19.10
C LEU A 1067 39.43 24.17 -18.75
N ASN A 1068 39.51 23.32 -19.78
CA ASN A 1068 40.23 22.03 -19.80
C ASN A 1068 39.71 21.23 -21.00
N GLN A 1069 40.38 21.42 -22.14
CA GLN A 1069 40.26 20.64 -23.38
C GLN A 1069 40.55 19.16 -23.15
#